data_AF-A0A402AVV9-F1
#
_entry.id   AF-A0A402AVV9-F1
#
_cell.length_a   1.000
_cell.length_b   1.000
_cell.length_c   1.000
_cell.angle_alpha   90.00
_cell.angle_beta   90.00
_cell.angle_gamma   90.00
#
_symmetry.space_group_name_H-M   'P 1'
#
loop_
_entity.id
_entity.type
_entity.pdbx_description
1 polymer ?
#
loop_
_entity_poly.entity_id
_entity_poly.type
_entity_poly.pdbx_seq_one_letter_code
_entity_poly.pdbx_strand_id
1 'polypeptide(L)'
;MNDGKNINEALRRSRVEHGWTQKDLADALGVAEATVRSWEHRKRSPGPDLLVRLSRVLKKSPEELGLYPFPQTTAEIDTSPNDDDTSSFSDIEIVTEAEHHPFIHRAPFMVFQHSDTDENRYRMLKRVQTRWITGVLDHIASHSLISLDLQIRSDAVAKLWNTDILEDHPAPPEVTSKCIAEVYDEADRELLILGEPGSGKTTLLLELTSDLIKCAQVDEKQPIPVIFHLSSWANKQLPLDQWLEEELNTKYLVPIRLAKKWISGDKVVTLLDGLDEVNEEVRANCIAAINAYREDHGFVSMVVCCRSTVYASLPSQLVLNTAVEVQPLTIQKIDDYVARGGPSLAAMRQALQTDPALQEMASTPFMLNVLATVHQDLTDEEVQTMANMEERRNKIFETYVKRLLQRQASPLYTQEQIQRWLSWLAQQMATRNQTEFYLEHIQPDWLKEPTSIKYRNAVIRVIFGVNLALDGGLFACFRGDSEPGQLGLFYWLGGKGLGNTILGWMAQGIGGGLHGGTSMGLILYVVEAIVVLIAGKKAVSSLSLTSLRQGLMSGLRSALIFGSVVAVFAALVFGLANGWYFGIYHGLAIGLFEGILVGSVVGLLAALRSEQEDIYEQHQKDQSRWTRWKQRILKEKRSPMDRIINFALFTVCETIGMATIYSLQAGAITQHILTDAFVVGVGSGLIFGLGTGTDLLPGLGRIIEPTESVVWSWSTMIKNSGAILKKGILLALAIALPIIITLGAVSSFFNGVSYGWRYGIIYGAIVGAVNGLASILVGILNSGWSSERLSDDQRQSITQPNIGIRNSIKHGLLAAGSMGPVGGILGGVCCGLFFWLAGVPGWRTLLLGFILVYSVLFGFRFWIAYGGRAFIEHIILRWYLRRTGVIPKKYTLFLNYAAERALLRKVGGGYMFSHRLLLEYFARLSDHTHQSTTGEK
;
A
#
# COMPACT_ATOMS: atom_id res chain seq x y z
N MET A 1 -33.58 -4.84 40.04
CA MET A 1 -34.54 -4.57 38.95
C MET A 1 -33.97 -3.41 38.14
N ASN A 2 -33.46 -3.70 36.94
CA ASN A 2 -32.80 -2.74 36.06
C ASN A 2 -33.55 -2.82 34.72
N ASP A 3 -34.47 -1.90 34.47
CA ASP A 3 -35.26 -1.89 33.24
C ASP A 3 -34.37 -1.46 32.06
N GLY A 4 -34.07 -2.42 31.19
CA GLY A 4 -33.28 -2.22 29.99
C GLY A 4 -34.06 -1.42 28.93
N LYS A 5 -33.74 -0.13 28.81
CA LYS A 5 -34.25 0.72 27.72
C LYS A 5 -33.83 0.15 26.35
N ASN A 6 -34.83 -0.18 25.53
CA ASN A 6 -34.68 -0.62 24.15
C ASN A 6 -34.39 0.60 23.25
N ILE A 7 -33.18 0.73 22.69
CA ILE A 7 -32.68 1.97 22.06
C ILE A 7 -32.95 2.04 20.53
N ASN A 8 -34.00 1.40 20.01
CA ASN A 8 -34.56 1.71 18.69
C ASN A 8 -36.05 1.33 18.64
N GLU A 9 -36.84 2.09 19.38
CA GLU A 9 -38.24 1.79 19.66
C GLU A 9 -39.13 1.88 18.42
N ALA A 10 -38.78 2.70 17.43
CA ALA A 10 -39.52 2.87 16.19
C ALA A 10 -39.53 1.59 15.32
N LEU A 11 -38.37 0.97 15.12
CA LEU A 11 -38.27 -0.32 14.42
C LEU A 11 -39.01 -1.43 15.17
N ARG A 12 -38.82 -1.52 16.49
CA ARG A 12 -39.47 -2.52 17.33
C ARG A 12 -40.99 -2.36 17.31
N ARG A 13 -41.49 -1.12 17.42
CA ARG A 13 -42.91 -0.78 17.37
C ARG A 13 -43.49 -1.11 16.01
N SER A 14 -42.82 -0.76 14.91
CA SER A 14 -43.30 -1.09 13.57
C SER A 14 -43.39 -2.60 13.32
N ARG A 15 -42.47 -3.39 13.88
CA ARG A 15 -42.54 -4.86 13.82
C ARG A 15 -43.71 -5.42 14.62
N VAL A 16 -43.93 -4.91 15.84
CA VAL A 16 -45.04 -5.33 16.71
C VAL A 16 -46.40 -4.93 16.13
N GLU A 17 -46.50 -3.75 15.50
CA GLU A 17 -47.68 -3.30 14.76
C GLU A 17 -48.03 -4.23 13.59
N HIS A 18 -47.03 -4.89 12.99
CA HIS A 18 -47.23 -5.92 11.97
C HIS A 18 -47.51 -7.32 12.57
N GLY A 19 -47.54 -7.47 13.89
CA GLY A 19 -47.79 -8.75 14.58
C GLY A 19 -46.62 -9.75 14.52
N TRP A 20 -45.41 -9.30 14.18
CA TRP A 20 -44.27 -10.18 13.89
C TRP A 20 -43.32 -10.33 15.07
N THR A 21 -42.74 -11.53 15.24
CA THR A 21 -41.61 -11.76 16.15
C THR A 21 -40.28 -11.31 15.51
N GLN A 22 -39.21 -11.21 16.31
CA GLN A 22 -37.87 -10.90 15.78
C GLN A 22 -37.41 -11.93 14.74
N LYS A 23 -37.80 -13.20 14.92
CA LYS A 23 -37.53 -14.29 13.99
C LYS A 23 -38.29 -14.12 12.67
N ASP A 24 -39.57 -13.77 12.73
CA ASP A 24 -40.38 -13.57 11.52
C ASP A 24 -39.86 -12.43 10.65
N LEU A 25 -39.42 -11.33 11.28
CA LEU A 25 -38.77 -10.22 10.55
C LEU A 25 -37.41 -10.65 9.98
N ALA A 26 -36.67 -11.51 10.68
CA ALA A 26 -35.38 -12.01 10.21
C ALA A 26 -35.54 -12.93 9.00
N ASP A 27 -36.53 -13.82 9.04
CA ASP A 27 -36.87 -14.74 7.96
C ASP A 27 -37.38 -13.97 6.72
N ALA A 28 -38.20 -12.94 6.91
CA ALA A 28 -38.67 -12.06 5.82
C ALA A 28 -37.53 -11.26 5.15
N LEU A 29 -36.45 -11.00 5.87
CA LEU A 29 -35.28 -10.25 5.39
C LEU A 29 -34.13 -11.15 4.91
N GLY A 30 -34.19 -12.46 5.18
CA GLY A 30 -33.12 -13.42 4.90
C GLY A 30 -31.88 -13.23 5.77
N VAL A 31 -32.04 -12.80 7.03
CA VAL A 31 -30.95 -12.56 7.99
C VAL A 31 -31.15 -13.38 9.26
N ALA A 32 -30.12 -13.51 10.09
CA ALA A 32 -30.25 -14.16 11.40
C ALA A 32 -31.03 -13.29 12.40
N GLU A 33 -31.81 -13.91 13.28
CA GLU A 33 -32.57 -13.24 14.36
C GLU A 33 -31.69 -12.32 15.23
N ALA A 34 -30.45 -12.76 15.52
CA ALA A 34 -29.48 -11.97 16.26
C ALA A 34 -29.15 -10.62 15.59
N THR A 35 -29.24 -10.55 14.25
CA THR A 35 -29.02 -9.33 13.47
C THR A 35 -30.16 -8.33 13.69
N VAL A 36 -31.42 -8.78 13.64
CA VAL A 36 -32.59 -7.94 13.94
C VAL A 36 -32.54 -7.42 15.37
N ARG A 37 -32.21 -8.30 16.33
CA ARG A 37 -32.02 -7.93 17.74
C ARG A 37 -30.92 -6.88 17.92
N SER A 38 -29.85 -6.95 17.12
CA SER A 38 -28.77 -5.95 17.15
C SER A 38 -29.22 -4.57 16.65
N TRP A 39 -30.16 -4.52 15.71
CA TRP A 39 -30.74 -3.27 15.18
C TRP A 39 -31.71 -2.62 16.16
N GLU A 40 -32.57 -3.43 16.81
CA GLU A 40 -33.49 -2.95 17.86
C GLU A 40 -32.74 -2.41 19.10
N HIS A 41 -31.50 -2.85 19.32
CA HIS A 41 -30.63 -2.36 20.39
C HIS A 41 -29.58 -1.34 19.92
N ARG A 42 -29.63 -0.86 18.66
CA ARG A 42 -28.65 0.06 18.06
C ARG A 42 -27.17 -0.36 18.16
N LYS A 43 -26.90 -1.67 18.32
CA LYS A 43 -25.52 -2.21 18.29
C LYS A 43 -24.92 -2.17 16.89
N ARG A 44 -25.77 -2.23 15.86
CA ARG A 44 -25.43 -2.09 14.43
C ARG A 44 -26.58 -1.42 13.70
N SER A 45 -26.31 -0.80 12.55
CA SER A 45 -27.33 -0.34 11.60
C SER A 45 -27.40 -1.30 10.41
N PRO A 46 -28.58 -1.49 9.78
CA PRO A 46 -28.70 -2.30 8.56
C PRO A 46 -27.92 -1.63 7.42
N GLY A 47 -27.32 -2.45 6.54
CA GLY A 47 -26.72 -1.94 5.31
C GLY A 47 -27.78 -1.44 4.31
N PRO A 48 -27.39 -0.70 3.26
CA PRO A 48 -28.34 -0.06 2.33
C PRO A 48 -29.34 -1.02 1.67
N ASP A 49 -28.92 -2.22 1.26
CA ASP A 49 -29.81 -3.24 0.69
C ASP A 49 -30.85 -3.73 1.71
N LEU A 50 -30.43 -3.91 2.97
CA LEU A 50 -31.31 -4.33 4.04
C LEU A 50 -32.26 -3.22 4.49
N LEU A 51 -31.86 -1.93 4.38
CA LEU A 51 -32.75 -0.79 4.62
C LEU A 51 -33.88 -0.73 3.58
N VAL A 52 -33.56 -0.93 2.29
CA VAL A 52 -34.58 -0.97 1.23
C VAL A 52 -35.55 -2.14 1.45
N ARG A 53 -35.03 -3.31 1.83
CA ARG A 53 -35.89 -4.47 2.16
C ARG A 53 -36.72 -4.21 3.41
N LEU A 54 -36.15 -3.64 4.46
CA LEU A 54 -36.88 -3.24 5.68
C LEU A 54 -38.02 -2.28 5.38
N SER A 55 -37.75 -1.26 4.58
CA SER A 55 -38.76 -0.28 4.19
C SER A 55 -39.85 -0.87 3.31
N ARG A 56 -39.51 -1.82 2.43
CA ARG A 56 -40.48 -2.55 1.62
C ARG A 56 -41.36 -3.47 2.48
N VAL A 57 -40.74 -4.17 3.43
CA VAL A 57 -41.38 -5.20 4.25
C VAL A 57 -42.29 -4.59 5.32
N LEU A 58 -41.82 -3.54 6.00
CA LEU A 58 -42.60 -2.83 7.03
C LEU A 58 -43.41 -1.65 6.48
N LYS A 59 -43.32 -1.38 5.16
CA LYS A 59 -43.99 -0.27 4.46
C LYS A 59 -43.77 1.10 5.13
N LYS A 60 -42.60 1.32 5.72
CA LYS A 60 -42.20 2.56 6.40
C LYS A 60 -40.85 3.04 5.92
N SER A 61 -40.62 4.35 5.89
CA SER A 61 -39.31 4.89 5.50
C SER A 61 -38.23 4.53 6.53
N PRO A 62 -36.93 4.53 6.16
CA PRO A 62 -35.85 4.30 7.11
C PRO A 62 -35.82 5.32 8.27
N GLU A 63 -36.35 6.52 8.03
CA GLU A 63 -36.49 7.60 9.01
C GLU A 63 -37.60 7.27 10.02
N GLU A 64 -38.77 6.82 9.53
CA GLU A 64 -39.88 6.36 10.37
C GLU A 64 -39.53 5.12 11.21
N LEU A 65 -38.54 4.34 10.77
CA LEU A 65 -38.03 3.17 11.49
C LEU A 65 -36.89 3.52 12.49
N GLY A 66 -36.49 4.79 12.60
CA GLY A 66 -35.44 5.23 13.54
C GLY A 66 -34.02 4.82 13.19
N LEU A 67 -33.76 4.49 11.91
CA LEU A 67 -32.51 3.89 11.43
C LEU A 67 -31.49 4.90 10.84
N TYR A 68 -31.77 6.20 10.92
CA TYR A 68 -30.86 7.31 10.57
C TYR A 68 -30.36 8.06 11.82
N PRO A 69 -29.08 8.50 11.85
CA PRO A 69 -28.85 9.95 12.00
C PRO A 69 -27.59 10.50 11.29
N PHE A 70 -27.67 11.72 10.78
CA PHE A 70 -26.60 12.74 10.89
C PHE A 70 -27.17 13.93 11.69
N PRO A 71 -26.33 14.70 12.41
CA PRO A 71 -26.76 15.66 13.40
C PRO A 71 -27.48 16.84 12.73
N GLN A 72 -28.71 17.12 13.17
CA GLN A 72 -29.32 18.41 12.94
C GLN A 72 -28.65 19.43 13.87
N THR A 73 -28.10 20.47 13.26
CA THR A 73 -27.70 21.70 13.91
C THR A 73 -28.89 22.23 14.72
N THR A 74 -28.82 22.15 16.05
CA THR A 74 -29.76 22.85 16.92
C THR A 74 -29.46 24.34 16.81
N ALA A 75 -30.17 25.02 15.92
CA ALA A 75 -30.44 26.44 16.08
C ALA A 75 -31.56 26.55 17.12
N GLU A 76 -31.23 27.14 18.27
CA GLU A 76 -32.19 27.56 19.28
C GLU A 76 -33.19 28.53 18.63
N ILE A 77 -34.47 28.17 18.66
CA ILE A 77 -35.56 29.14 18.60
C ILE A 77 -36.42 28.88 19.82
N ASP A 78 -36.25 29.78 20.77
CA ASP A 78 -37.10 30.01 21.92
C ASP A 78 -38.48 30.51 21.44
N THR A 79 -39.56 29.88 21.93
CA THR A 79 -40.78 30.54 22.43
C THR A 79 -41.84 29.49 22.81
N SER A 80 -42.06 29.35 24.11
CA SER A 80 -43.28 28.79 24.72
C SER A 80 -44.50 29.71 24.51
N PRO A 81 -45.72 29.42 25.04
CA PRO A 81 -46.38 28.15 25.36
C PRO A 81 -47.84 28.11 24.81
N ASN A 82 -48.51 26.96 24.85
CA ASN A 82 -49.75 26.78 25.63
C ASN A 82 -50.49 25.47 25.33
N ASP A 83 -51.05 24.97 26.42
CA ASP A 83 -51.93 23.83 26.58
C ASP A 83 -53.30 23.98 25.90
N ASP A 84 -53.99 22.84 25.91
CA ASP A 84 -55.43 22.61 25.97
C ASP A 84 -56.21 22.20 24.72
N ASP A 85 -57.12 21.28 25.04
CA ASP A 85 -58.36 20.87 24.39
C ASP A 85 -58.39 19.64 23.46
N THR A 86 -58.57 18.53 24.17
CA THR A 86 -59.49 17.40 23.93
C THR A 86 -60.66 17.58 22.96
N SER A 87 -61.02 16.43 22.37
CA SER A 87 -62.34 16.04 21.83
C SER A 87 -62.68 16.65 20.47
N SER A 88 -63.43 16.06 19.56
CA SER A 88 -64.08 14.75 19.36
C SER A 88 -64.71 14.82 17.95
N PHE A 89 -65.33 13.73 17.52
CA PHE A 89 -66.21 13.61 16.35
C PHE A 89 -65.60 13.15 15.02
N SER A 90 -65.82 11.84 14.85
CA SER A 90 -66.17 11.17 13.62
C SER A 90 -67.35 11.82 12.87
N ASP A 91 -67.41 11.43 11.60
CA ASP A 91 -68.57 11.45 10.69
C ASP A 91 -68.79 12.76 9.91
N ILE A 92 -68.59 12.70 8.58
CA ILE A 92 -69.71 12.64 7.62
C ILE A 92 -69.20 12.56 6.16
N GLU A 93 -69.99 11.78 5.42
CA GLU A 93 -70.06 11.44 4.01
C GLU A 93 -69.71 12.48 2.94
N ILE A 94 -69.23 11.90 1.85
CA ILE A 94 -69.02 12.42 0.50
C ILE A 94 -70.38 12.59 -0.20
N VAL A 95 -70.69 13.77 -0.76
CA VAL A 95 -71.39 13.93 -2.06
C VAL A 95 -70.98 15.27 -2.73
N THR A 96 -70.28 15.13 -3.87
CA THR A 96 -70.17 15.89 -5.15
C THR A 96 -70.81 17.31 -5.25
N GLU A 97 -70.18 18.33 -5.86
CA GLU A 97 -69.87 18.46 -7.30
C GLU A 97 -68.85 19.60 -7.61
N ALA A 98 -68.01 19.34 -8.62
CA ALA A 98 -67.25 20.16 -9.59
C ALA A 98 -66.74 21.58 -9.22
N GLU A 99 -65.45 21.92 -9.37
CA GLU A 99 -64.77 22.09 -10.66
C GLU A 99 -63.22 22.27 -10.55
N HIS A 100 -62.50 21.89 -11.62
CA HIS A 100 -61.12 22.26 -12.04
C HIS A 100 -59.86 21.58 -11.41
N HIS A 101 -59.33 20.54 -12.09
CA HIS A 101 -57.92 20.37 -12.56
C HIS A 101 -57.65 18.94 -13.12
N PRO A 102 -56.99 18.76 -14.30
CA PRO A 102 -56.76 17.42 -14.86
C PRO A 102 -55.46 16.81 -14.32
N PHE A 103 -55.58 15.83 -13.42
CA PHE A 103 -54.49 14.94 -12.99
C PHE A 103 -54.55 13.57 -13.68
N ILE A 104 -53.43 13.27 -14.34
CA ILE A 104 -52.88 12.02 -14.87
C ILE A 104 -53.52 10.71 -14.39
N HIS A 105 -54.02 9.93 -15.36
CA HIS A 105 -54.29 8.50 -15.24
C HIS A 105 -53.03 7.71 -14.87
N ARG A 106 -53.05 7.00 -13.73
CA ARG A 106 -52.14 5.87 -13.46
C ARG A 106 -52.69 4.60 -14.09
N ALA A 107 -52.05 4.15 -15.17
CA ALA A 107 -52.07 2.77 -15.64
C ALA A 107 -51.25 1.87 -14.67
N PRO A 108 -51.51 0.55 -14.60
CA PRO A 108 -50.79 -0.36 -13.73
C PRO A 108 -49.31 -0.45 -14.12
N PHE A 109 -48.43 -0.38 -13.12
CA PHE A 109 -46.98 -0.50 -13.25
C PHE A 109 -46.63 -1.89 -13.83
N MET A 110 -46.36 -1.95 -15.14
CA MET A 110 -45.62 -3.06 -15.73
C MET A 110 -44.21 -3.06 -15.15
N VAL A 111 -43.83 -4.19 -14.56
CA VAL A 111 -42.45 -4.46 -14.13
C VAL A 111 -41.59 -4.61 -15.38
N PHE A 112 -40.79 -3.59 -15.72
CA PHE A 112 -39.71 -3.75 -16.68
C PHE A 112 -38.60 -4.61 -16.03
N GLN A 113 -38.42 -5.83 -16.53
CA GLN A 113 -37.20 -6.61 -16.31
C GLN A 113 -36.03 -5.81 -16.91
N HIS A 114 -35.26 -5.09 -16.07
CA HIS A 114 -33.99 -4.51 -16.52
C HIS A 114 -32.96 -5.64 -16.63
N SER A 115 -32.20 -5.63 -17.72
CA SER A 115 -31.12 -6.60 -17.94
C SER A 115 -29.95 -6.31 -16.99
N ASP A 116 -29.15 -7.32 -16.60
CA ASP A 116 -27.92 -7.11 -15.80
C ASP A 116 -26.95 -6.08 -16.43
N THR A 117 -27.06 -5.86 -17.74
CA THR A 117 -26.32 -4.84 -18.50
C THR A 117 -26.71 -3.41 -18.15
N ASP A 118 -27.98 -3.15 -17.86
CA ASP A 118 -28.50 -1.81 -17.58
C ASP A 118 -28.11 -1.35 -16.17
N GLU A 119 -28.10 -2.29 -15.23
CA GLU A 119 -27.72 -1.97 -13.84
C GLU A 119 -26.21 -1.66 -13.71
N ASN A 120 -25.35 -2.37 -14.46
CA ASN A 120 -23.92 -2.09 -14.47
C ASN A 120 -23.59 -0.71 -15.09
N ARG A 121 -24.29 -0.35 -16.17
CA ARG A 121 -24.17 0.96 -16.80
C ARG A 121 -24.64 2.07 -15.85
N TYR A 122 -25.81 1.92 -15.23
CA TYR A 122 -26.32 2.89 -14.26
C TYR A 122 -25.37 3.09 -13.08
N ARG A 123 -24.82 2.00 -12.53
CA ARG A 123 -23.80 2.06 -11.47
C ARG A 123 -22.54 2.82 -11.92
N MET A 124 -22.12 2.63 -13.17
CA MET A 124 -20.97 3.35 -13.73
C MET A 124 -21.24 4.85 -13.85
N LEU A 125 -22.37 5.26 -14.43
CA LEU A 125 -22.77 6.67 -14.53
C LEU A 125 -22.79 7.34 -13.15
N LYS A 126 -23.38 6.68 -12.16
CA LYS A 126 -23.41 7.18 -10.78
C LYS A 126 -22.02 7.31 -10.17
N ARG A 127 -21.10 6.39 -10.46
CA ARG A 127 -19.70 6.45 -9.99
C ARG A 127 -18.96 7.64 -10.59
N VAL A 128 -19.07 7.85 -11.90
CA VAL A 128 -18.46 9.00 -12.59
C VAL A 128 -19.02 10.30 -12.01
N GLN A 129 -20.34 10.40 -11.84
CA GLN A 129 -21.01 11.56 -11.26
C GLN A 129 -20.53 11.84 -9.83
N THR A 130 -20.52 10.83 -8.96
CA THR A 130 -20.10 10.98 -7.55
C THR A 130 -18.62 11.36 -7.44
N ARG A 131 -17.78 10.89 -8.38
CA ARG A 131 -16.33 11.14 -8.37
C ARG A 131 -15.97 12.53 -8.88
N TRP A 132 -16.58 12.94 -9.99
CA TRP A 132 -16.11 14.08 -10.78
C TRP A 132 -17.07 15.27 -10.74
N ILE A 133 -18.34 15.07 -10.41
CA ILE A 133 -19.34 16.13 -10.42
C ILE A 133 -19.66 16.51 -8.98
N THR A 134 -20.15 15.54 -8.19
CA THR A 134 -20.60 15.76 -6.81
C THR A 134 -19.45 16.24 -5.92
N GLY A 135 -19.55 17.48 -5.42
CA GLY A 135 -18.54 18.10 -4.56
C GLY A 135 -17.25 18.52 -5.28
N VAL A 136 -17.16 18.39 -6.60
CA VAL A 136 -16.03 18.85 -7.42
C VAL A 136 -16.47 20.05 -8.24
N LEU A 137 -17.32 19.79 -9.24
CA LEU A 137 -17.92 20.82 -10.07
C LEU A 137 -18.88 21.64 -9.21
N ASP A 138 -19.60 21.05 -8.26
CA ASP A 138 -20.50 21.80 -7.36
C ASP A 138 -19.74 22.85 -6.52
N HIS A 139 -18.50 22.54 -6.09
CA HIS A 139 -17.66 23.47 -5.33
C HIS A 139 -17.04 24.57 -6.20
N ILE A 140 -16.76 24.27 -7.47
CA ILE A 140 -16.33 25.27 -8.45
C ILE A 140 -17.53 26.15 -8.83
N ALA A 141 -18.70 25.55 -9.04
CA ALA A 141 -19.95 26.20 -9.40
C ALA A 141 -20.52 27.10 -8.30
N SER A 142 -20.23 26.82 -7.03
CA SER A 142 -20.57 27.73 -5.93
C SER A 142 -19.85 29.08 -6.01
N HIS A 143 -18.78 29.17 -6.80
CA HIS A 143 -18.03 30.40 -7.09
C HIS A 143 -18.25 30.81 -8.55
N SER A 144 -19.53 31.00 -8.95
CA SER A 144 -19.99 31.50 -10.26
C SER A 144 -19.12 31.11 -11.46
N LEU A 145 -19.46 30.02 -12.15
CA LEU A 145 -18.79 29.63 -13.39
C LEU A 145 -18.80 30.78 -14.41
N ILE A 146 -17.62 31.11 -14.94
CA ILE A 146 -17.44 32.11 -15.98
C ILE A 146 -17.48 31.36 -17.32
N SER A 147 -18.36 31.78 -18.23
CA SER A 147 -18.35 31.29 -19.61
C SER A 147 -17.01 31.61 -20.26
N LEU A 148 -16.31 30.59 -20.75
CA LEU A 148 -15.02 30.72 -21.42
C LEU A 148 -15.24 30.86 -22.93
N ASP A 149 -14.48 31.74 -23.57
CA ASP A 149 -14.48 31.84 -25.03
C ASP A 149 -13.53 30.78 -25.60
N LEU A 150 -13.93 30.17 -26.70
CA LEU A 150 -13.21 29.09 -27.36
C LEU A 150 -12.85 29.54 -28.78
N GLN A 151 -11.59 29.44 -29.16
CA GLN A 151 -11.14 29.68 -30.52
C GLN A 151 -10.98 28.34 -31.25
N ILE A 152 -11.60 28.19 -32.41
CA ILE A 152 -11.43 26.98 -33.23
C ILE A 152 -10.03 27.00 -33.88
N ARG A 153 -9.27 25.91 -33.71
CA ARG A 153 -7.89 25.71 -34.17
C ARG A 153 -7.79 24.47 -35.05
N SER A 154 -8.30 24.54 -36.28
CA SER A 154 -8.25 23.43 -37.23
C SER A 154 -6.82 23.06 -37.68
N ASP A 155 -5.84 23.93 -37.44
CA ASP A 155 -4.41 23.75 -37.70
C ASP A 155 -3.67 22.90 -36.65
N ALA A 156 -4.27 22.71 -35.47
CA ALA A 156 -3.64 22.00 -34.35
C ALA A 156 -3.85 20.47 -34.40
N VAL A 157 -4.67 19.97 -35.33
CA VAL A 157 -4.94 18.53 -35.50
C VAL A 157 -4.54 18.08 -36.90
N ALA A 158 -4.04 16.85 -36.99
CA ALA A 158 -3.71 16.25 -38.27
C ALA A 158 -5.01 15.83 -38.99
N LYS A 159 -5.20 16.27 -40.25
CA LYS A 159 -6.34 15.87 -41.09
C LYS A 159 -6.12 14.44 -41.63
N LEU A 160 -7.16 13.60 -41.54
CA LEU A 160 -7.11 12.19 -41.98
C LEU A 160 -7.03 12.03 -43.51
N TRP A 161 -7.45 13.05 -44.25
CA TRP A 161 -7.47 13.09 -45.70
C TRP A 161 -6.54 14.22 -46.17
N ASN A 162 -5.33 13.85 -46.59
CA ASN A 162 -4.49 14.71 -47.43
C ASN A 162 -5.14 14.79 -48.82
N THR A 163 -6.25 15.51 -48.93
CA THR A 163 -6.66 16.06 -50.22
C THR A 163 -5.90 17.37 -50.38
N ASP A 164 -4.94 17.37 -51.30
CA ASP A 164 -4.29 18.57 -51.85
C ASP A 164 -5.33 19.46 -52.58
N ILE A 165 -6.35 19.91 -51.85
CA ILE A 165 -7.17 21.05 -52.24
C ILE A 165 -6.54 22.21 -51.49
N LEU A 166 -5.81 23.06 -52.21
CA LEU A 166 -5.45 24.39 -51.72
C LEU A 166 -6.76 25.09 -51.31
N GLU A 167 -7.09 25.07 -50.02
CA GLU A 167 -7.88 26.15 -49.43
C GLU A 167 -6.93 27.35 -49.36
N ASP A 168 -7.01 28.20 -50.39
CA ASP A 168 -6.11 29.34 -50.63
C ASP A 168 -6.22 30.44 -49.54
N HIS A 169 -7.08 30.26 -48.54
CA HIS A 169 -7.20 31.14 -47.38
C HIS A 169 -7.50 30.31 -46.12
N PRO A 170 -6.63 30.30 -45.08
CA PRO A 170 -7.05 29.81 -43.78
C PRO A 170 -8.23 30.67 -43.32
N ALA A 171 -9.37 30.03 -43.04
CA ALA A 171 -10.51 30.72 -42.46
C ALA A 171 -10.04 31.48 -41.19
N PRO A 172 -10.44 32.75 -41.02
CA PRO A 172 -10.03 33.52 -39.85
C PRO A 172 -10.45 32.77 -38.57
N PRO A 173 -9.64 32.84 -37.51
CA PRO A 173 -9.94 32.12 -36.28
C PRO A 173 -11.30 32.55 -35.72
N GLU A 174 -12.26 31.62 -35.73
CA GLU A 174 -13.60 31.86 -35.21
C GLU A 174 -13.58 31.66 -33.70
N VAL A 175 -13.91 32.73 -32.97
CA VAL A 175 -14.07 32.72 -31.51
C VAL A 175 -15.55 32.53 -31.21
N THR A 176 -15.87 31.47 -30.47
CA THR A 176 -17.24 31.11 -30.08
C THR A 176 -17.40 31.16 -28.57
N SER A 177 -18.56 31.65 -28.12
CA SER A 177 -19.00 31.57 -26.72
C SER A 177 -20.04 30.47 -26.49
N LYS A 178 -20.20 29.54 -27.45
CA LYS A 178 -21.09 28.38 -27.36
C LYS A 178 -20.74 27.47 -26.18
N CYS A 179 -21.72 26.68 -25.75
CA CYS A 179 -21.48 25.66 -24.73
C CYS A 179 -20.53 24.59 -25.27
N ILE A 180 -19.65 24.05 -24.41
CA ILE A 180 -18.68 23.02 -24.80
C ILE A 180 -19.35 21.75 -25.36
N ALA A 181 -20.58 21.43 -24.92
CA ALA A 181 -21.35 20.30 -25.44
C ALA A 181 -21.73 20.50 -26.92
N GLU A 182 -22.12 21.71 -27.31
CA GLU A 182 -22.45 22.06 -28.70
C GLU A 182 -21.21 21.97 -29.59
N VAL A 183 -20.08 22.50 -29.10
CA VAL A 183 -18.79 22.45 -29.79
C VAL A 183 -18.30 21.01 -29.94
N TYR A 184 -18.54 20.17 -28.94
CA TYR A 184 -18.21 18.75 -28.99
C TYR A 184 -19.04 17.98 -30.03
N ASP A 185 -20.33 18.26 -30.13
CA ASP A 185 -21.19 17.65 -31.15
C ASP A 185 -20.87 18.18 -32.56
N GLU A 186 -20.54 19.47 -32.72
CA GLU A 186 -20.07 20.05 -33.99
C GLU A 186 -18.71 19.51 -34.44
N ALA A 187 -17.87 19.08 -33.49
CA ALA A 187 -16.58 18.44 -33.74
C ALA A 187 -16.68 16.94 -34.09
N ASP A 188 -17.89 16.44 -34.40
CA ASP A 188 -18.15 15.01 -34.62
C ASP A 188 -17.65 14.14 -33.45
N ARG A 189 -17.73 14.69 -32.22
CA ARG A 189 -17.36 14.00 -30.96
C ARG A 189 -15.88 13.66 -30.81
N GLU A 190 -15.01 14.29 -31.61
CA GLU A 190 -13.55 14.18 -31.56
C GLU A 190 -12.90 15.55 -31.34
N LEU A 191 -12.55 15.87 -30.07
CA LEU A 191 -12.17 17.23 -29.69
C LEU A 191 -10.82 17.29 -28.95
N LEU A 192 -9.93 18.17 -29.41
CA LEU A 192 -8.72 18.57 -28.68
C LEU A 192 -8.96 19.90 -27.97
N ILE A 193 -8.80 19.95 -26.64
CA ILE A 193 -8.93 21.17 -25.84
C ILE A 193 -7.53 21.66 -25.43
N LEU A 194 -7.13 22.81 -25.98
CA LEU A 194 -5.88 23.52 -25.70
C LEU A 194 -6.15 24.72 -24.79
N GLY A 195 -5.11 25.21 -24.12
CA GLY A 195 -5.18 26.43 -23.31
C GLY A 195 -4.03 26.55 -22.32
N GLU A 196 -3.83 27.75 -21.79
CA GLU A 196 -2.77 28.04 -20.82
C GLU A 196 -3.02 27.42 -19.43
N PRO A 197 -2.01 27.29 -18.54
CA PRO A 197 -2.21 26.81 -17.17
C PRO A 197 -3.24 27.67 -16.41
N GLY A 198 -4.25 27.03 -15.81
CA GLY A 198 -5.30 27.75 -15.07
C GLY A 198 -6.41 28.38 -15.92
N SER A 199 -6.40 28.20 -17.25
CA SER A 199 -7.45 28.66 -18.17
C SER A 199 -8.83 28.02 -17.95
N GLY A 200 -8.90 26.88 -17.25
CA GLY A 200 -10.16 26.19 -16.96
C GLY A 200 -10.45 24.95 -17.81
N LYS A 201 -9.45 24.40 -18.54
CA LYS A 201 -9.61 23.15 -19.32
C LYS A 201 -10.27 22.00 -18.54
N THR A 202 -9.80 21.71 -17.33
CA THR A 202 -10.40 20.67 -16.48
C THR A 202 -11.84 21.03 -16.09
N THR A 203 -12.15 22.32 -15.86
CA THR A 203 -13.53 22.76 -15.59
C THR A 203 -14.42 22.54 -16.81
N LEU A 204 -13.97 22.90 -18.02
CA LEU A 204 -14.69 22.63 -19.28
C LEU A 204 -14.91 21.13 -19.50
N LEU A 205 -13.89 20.31 -19.21
CA LEU A 205 -14.01 18.86 -19.29
C LEU A 205 -15.06 18.32 -18.32
N LEU A 206 -15.12 18.87 -17.09
CA LEU A 206 -16.12 18.50 -16.08
C LEU A 206 -17.52 18.98 -16.45
N GLU A 207 -17.67 20.17 -17.03
CA GLU A 207 -18.93 20.69 -17.58
C GLU A 207 -19.45 19.77 -18.69
N LEU A 208 -18.59 19.47 -19.68
CA LEU A 208 -18.91 18.51 -20.75
C LEU A 208 -19.30 17.14 -20.17
N THR A 209 -18.54 16.64 -19.19
CA THR A 209 -18.84 15.37 -18.52
C THR A 209 -20.22 15.40 -17.86
N SER A 210 -20.57 16.50 -17.19
CA SER A 210 -21.87 16.68 -16.53
C SER A 210 -23.01 16.59 -17.54
N ASP A 211 -22.88 17.25 -18.69
CA ASP A 211 -23.91 17.26 -19.73
C ASP A 211 -24.00 15.93 -20.47
N LEU A 212 -22.88 15.27 -20.74
CA LEU A 212 -22.85 13.92 -21.29
C LEU A 212 -23.48 12.90 -20.33
N ILE A 213 -23.28 13.03 -19.01
CA ILE A 213 -23.94 12.16 -18.01
C ILE A 213 -25.45 12.35 -18.04
N LYS A 214 -25.94 13.59 -18.10
CA LYS A 214 -27.38 13.88 -18.19
C LYS A 214 -27.97 13.23 -19.45
N CYS A 215 -27.30 13.37 -20.60
CA CYS A 215 -27.74 12.75 -21.84
C CYS A 215 -27.73 11.21 -21.75
N ALA A 216 -26.65 10.63 -21.19
CA ALA A 216 -26.48 9.18 -21.05
C ALA A 216 -27.40 8.53 -20.01
N GLN A 217 -27.99 9.32 -19.10
CA GLN A 217 -29.04 8.90 -18.17
C GLN A 217 -30.42 8.87 -18.82
N VAL A 218 -30.66 9.70 -19.84
CA VAL A 218 -31.94 9.78 -20.56
C VAL A 218 -31.98 8.81 -21.74
N ASP A 219 -30.87 8.68 -22.48
CA ASP A 219 -30.74 7.78 -23.63
C ASP A 219 -29.69 6.69 -23.37
N GLU A 220 -30.17 5.44 -23.27
CA GLU A 220 -29.34 4.26 -23.05
C GLU A 220 -28.38 3.95 -24.21
N LYS A 221 -28.66 4.47 -25.42
CA LYS A 221 -27.80 4.29 -26.58
C LYS A 221 -26.55 5.17 -26.53
N GLN A 222 -26.57 6.26 -25.75
CA GLN A 222 -25.41 7.13 -25.63
C GLN A 222 -24.27 6.43 -24.89
N PRO A 223 -23.01 6.68 -25.25
CA PRO A 223 -21.87 6.10 -24.55
C PRO A 223 -21.69 6.62 -23.11
N ILE A 224 -20.99 5.80 -22.33
CA ILE A 224 -20.22 6.01 -21.09
C ILE A 224 -19.27 7.21 -20.94
N PRO A 225 -19.60 8.43 -20.47
CA PRO A 225 -18.56 9.44 -20.26
C PRO A 225 -17.63 9.04 -19.11
N VAL A 226 -16.32 8.90 -19.40
CA VAL A 226 -15.32 8.51 -18.39
C VAL A 226 -14.05 9.34 -18.56
N ILE A 227 -13.60 9.95 -17.45
CA ILE A 227 -12.37 10.75 -17.38
C ILE A 227 -11.17 9.86 -17.06
N PHE A 228 -10.10 9.99 -17.84
CA PHE A 228 -8.84 9.28 -17.63
C PHE A 228 -7.68 10.27 -17.54
N HIS A 229 -6.78 10.05 -16.58
CA HIS A 229 -5.57 10.89 -16.44
C HIS A 229 -4.39 10.26 -17.16
N LEU A 230 -3.90 10.93 -18.21
CA LEU A 230 -2.83 10.42 -19.07
C LEU A 230 -1.49 10.26 -18.34
N SER A 231 -1.26 10.99 -17.24
CA SER A 231 -0.06 10.83 -16.41
C SER A 231 0.17 9.38 -15.94
N SER A 232 -0.89 8.60 -15.76
CA SER A 232 -0.79 7.19 -15.35
C SER A 232 -0.37 6.23 -16.48
N TRP A 233 -0.61 6.58 -17.75
CA TRP A 233 -0.20 5.81 -18.93
C TRP A 233 1.34 5.69 -19.03
N ALA A 234 2.05 6.78 -18.68
CA ALA A 234 3.51 6.89 -18.76
C ALA A 234 4.27 5.77 -18.02
N ASN A 235 3.66 5.18 -16.98
CA ASN A 235 4.28 4.15 -16.15
C ASN A 235 4.43 2.81 -16.87
N LYS A 236 3.46 2.45 -17.72
CA LYS A 236 3.40 1.12 -18.37
C LYS A 236 3.57 1.20 -19.89
N GLN A 237 3.22 2.33 -20.52
CA GLN A 237 3.28 2.52 -21.98
C GLN A 237 2.56 1.41 -22.76
N LEU A 238 1.41 0.97 -22.25
CA LEU A 238 0.59 -0.05 -22.91
C LEU A 238 -0.12 0.53 -24.14
N PRO A 239 -0.56 -0.32 -25.08
CA PRO A 239 -1.61 0.04 -26.03
C PRO A 239 -2.81 0.70 -25.32
N LEU A 240 -3.42 1.72 -25.94
CA LEU A 240 -4.40 2.57 -25.25
C LEU A 240 -5.64 1.78 -24.83
N ASP A 241 -6.11 0.84 -25.63
CA ASP A 241 -7.20 -0.08 -25.32
C ASP A 241 -6.95 -0.85 -24.02
N GLN A 242 -5.79 -1.50 -23.89
CA GLN A 242 -5.40 -2.26 -22.70
C GLN A 242 -5.25 -1.35 -21.49
N TRP A 243 -4.71 -0.14 -21.69
CA TRP A 243 -4.60 0.83 -20.62
C TRP A 243 -5.98 1.33 -20.15
N LEU A 244 -6.90 1.65 -21.06
CA LEU A 244 -8.28 2.06 -20.72
C LEU A 244 -9.03 0.94 -20.00
N GLU A 245 -8.87 -0.31 -20.42
CA GLU A 245 -9.42 -1.48 -19.75
C GLU A 245 -8.90 -1.62 -18.32
N GLU A 246 -7.58 -1.50 -18.15
CA GLU A 246 -6.94 -1.50 -16.83
C GLU A 246 -7.42 -0.33 -16.00
N GLU A 247 -7.58 0.87 -16.54
CA GLU A 247 -8.05 2.05 -15.83
C GLU A 247 -9.52 1.94 -15.41
N LEU A 248 -10.39 1.42 -16.28
CA LEU A 248 -11.79 1.11 -15.93
C LEU A 248 -11.86 0.06 -14.83
N ASN A 249 -10.99 -0.95 -14.89
CA ASN A 249 -10.93 -1.96 -13.86
C ASN A 249 -10.40 -1.39 -12.55
N THR A 250 -9.24 -0.73 -12.60
CA THR A 250 -8.44 -0.33 -11.44
C THR A 250 -8.80 1.02 -10.87
N LYS A 251 -9.57 1.89 -11.53
CA LYS A 251 -10.06 3.17 -10.95
C LYS A 251 -11.58 3.22 -10.81
N TYR A 252 -12.31 2.55 -11.70
CA TYR A 252 -13.77 2.60 -11.75
C TYR A 252 -14.48 1.33 -11.23
N LEU A 253 -13.73 0.33 -10.70
CA LEU A 253 -14.25 -0.94 -10.19
C LEU A 253 -15.08 -1.69 -11.25
N VAL A 254 -14.73 -1.60 -12.54
CA VAL A 254 -15.44 -2.31 -13.61
C VAL A 254 -14.78 -3.68 -13.79
N PRO A 255 -15.51 -4.81 -13.70
CA PRO A 255 -14.91 -6.12 -13.93
C PRO A 255 -14.16 -6.16 -15.28
N ILE A 256 -12.93 -6.68 -15.31
CA ILE A 256 -12.07 -6.60 -16.51
C ILE A 256 -12.73 -7.15 -17.79
N ARG A 257 -13.57 -8.19 -17.67
CA ARG A 257 -14.34 -8.73 -18.81
C ARG A 257 -15.37 -7.73 -19.35
N LEU A 258 -15.99 -6.96 -18.46
CA LEU A 258 -16.94 -5.91 -18.82
C LEU A 258 -16.22 -4.68 -19.37
N ALA A 259 -15.08 -4.31 -18.79
CA ALA A 259 -14.22 -3.23 -19.29
C ALA A 259 -13.80 -3.50 -20.75
N LYS A 260 -13.27 -4.71 -21.02
CA LYS A 260 -12.97 -5.19 -22.38
C LYS A 260 -14.15 -5.04 -23.33
N LYS A 261 -15.34 -5.49 -22.90
CA LYS A 261 -16.57 -5.40 -23.70
C LYS A 261 -17.01 -3.96 -23.96
N TRP A 262 -16.80 -3.04 -23.02
CA TRP A 262 -17.17 -1.64 -23.17
C TRP A 262 -16.22 -0.87 -24.06
N ILE A 263 -14.91 -1.12 -23.96
CA ILE A 263 -13.89 -0.50 -24.82
C ILE A 263 -14.02 -1.01 -26.26
N SER A 264 -13.97 -2.33 -26.47
CA SER A 264 -14.10 -2.93 -27.82
C SER A 264 -15.45 -2.70 -28.51
N GLY A 265 -16.48 -2.28 -27.77
CA GLY A 265 -17.81 -1.99 -28.31
C GLY A 265 -18.13 -0.50 -28.38
N ASP A 266 -17.13 0.37 -28.24
CA ASP A 266 -17.23 1.84 -28.28
C ASP A 266 -18.35 2.39 -27.37
N LYS A 267 -18.55 1.74 -26.22
CA LYS A 267 -19.57 2.13 -25.24
C LYS A 267 -19.09 3.21 -24.28
N VAL A 268 -17.88 3.75 -24.46
CA VAL A 268 -17.24 4.71 -23.56
C VAL A 268 -16.81 5.94 -24.36
N VAL A 269 -17.17 7.13 -23.87
CA VAL A 269 -16.55 8.39 -24.32
C VAL A 269 -15.25 8.56 -23.55
N THR A 270 -14.12 8.56 -24.25
CA THR A 270 -12.79 8.65 -23.66
C THR A 270 -12.41 10.12 -23.45
N LEU A 271 -12.54 10.60 -22.22
CA LEU A 271 -12.18 11.97 -21.83
C LEU A 271 -10.77 11.96 -21.21
N LEU A 272 -9.74 12.25 -22.00
CA LEU A 272 -8.33 12.14 -21.64
C LEU A 272 -7.80 13.49 -21.13
N ASP A 273 -7.53 13.59 -19.83
CA ASP A 273 -7.01 14.81 -19.20
C ASP A 273 -5.49 14.74 -18.97
N GLY A 274 -4.82 15.86 -19.23
CA GLY A 274 -3.41 16.09 -18.86
C GLY A 274 -2.37 15.43 -19.76
N LEU A 275 -2.43 15.58 -21.09
CA LEU A 275 -1.35 15.11 -21.98
C LEU A 275 0.01 15.77 -21.64
N ASP A 276 -0.01 17.02 -21.16
CA ASP A 276 1.19 17.73 -20.69
C ASP A 276 1.77 17.19 -19.38
N GLU A 277 1.05 16.32 -18.66
CA GLU A 277 1.51 15.65 -17.44
C GLU A 277 2.23 14.34 -17.70
N VAL A 278 2.19 13.85 -18.95
CA VAL A 278 3.00 12.73 -19.39
C VAL A 278 4.46 13.16 -19.47
N ASN A 279 5.35 12.31 -18.94
CA ASN A 279 6.79 12.55 -18.98
C ASN A 279 7.26 12.80 -20.43
N GLU A 280 8.09 13.83 -20.60
CA GLU A 280 8.58 14.32 -21.90
C GLU A 280 9.19 13.21 -22.76
N GLU A 281 9.97 12.30 -22.15
CA GLU A 281 10.65 11.20 -22.85
C GLU A 281 9.68 10.23 -23.55
N VAL A 282 8.44 10.10 -23.06
CA VAL A 282 7.46 9.11 -23.52
C VAL A 282 6.19 9.74 -24.08
N ARG A 283 6.10 11.08 -24.10
CA ARG A 283 4.91 11.81 -24.53
C ARG A 283 4.59 11.59 -26.01
N ALA A 284 5.61 11.52 -26.86
CA ALA A 284 5.43 11.19 -28.28
C ALA A 284 4.83 9.78 -28.48
N ASN A 285 5.26 8.80 -27.66
CA ASN A 285 4.69 7.45 -27.68
C ASN A 285 3.22 7.46 -27.24
N CYS A 286 2.84 8.36 -26.32
CA CYS A 286 1.45 8.51 -25.88
C CYS A 286 0.55 8.99 -27.02
N ILE A 287 0.99 10.00 -27.79
CA ILE A 287 0.28 10.49 -28.98
C ILE A 287 0.14 9.37 -30.01
N ALA A 288 1.22 8.62 -30.27
CA ALA A 288 1.18 7.48 -31.18
C ALA A 288 0.17 6.41 -30.74
N ALA A 289 0.08 6.13 -29.43
CA ALA A 289 -0.90 5.19 -28.88
C ALA A 289 -2.35 5.71 -29.01
N ILE A 290 -2.57 7.02 -28.83
CA ILE A 290 -3.90 7.64 -29.02
C ILE A 290 -4.32 7.58 -30.48
N ASN A 291 -3.43 7.94 -31.39
CA ASN A 291 -3.68 7.90 -32.83
C ASN A 291 -3.97 6.47 -33.31
N ALA A 292 -3.17 5.48 -32.87
CA ALA A 292 -3.39 4.08 -33.19
C ALA A 292 -4.75 3.56 -32.68
N TYR A 293 -5.14 3.93 -31.47
CA TYR A 293 -6.45 3.55 -30.92
C TYR A 293 -7.61 4.10 -31.75
N ARG A 294 -7.51 5.37 -32.18
CA ARG A 294 -8.50 5.96 -33.07
C ARG A 294 -8.54 5.24 -34.42
N GLU A 295 -7.38 4.96 -35.02
CA GLU A 295 -7.29 4.23 -36.29
C GLU A 295 -7.94 2.85 -36.21
N ASP A 296 -7.74 2.13 -35.10
CA ASP A 296 -8.26 0.77 -34.89
C ASP A 296 -9.79 0.74 -34.68
N HIS A 297 -10.37 1.76 -34.05
CA HIS A 297 -11.80 1.78 -33.67
C HIS A 297 -12.66 2.66 -34.61
N GLY A 298 -12.05 3.53 -35.43
CA GLY A 298 -12.77 4.41 -36.36
C GLY A 298 -13.45 5.58 -35.65
N PHE A 299 -14.80 5.63 -35.70
CA PHE A 299 -15.61 6.73 -35.14
C PHE A 299 -15.70 6.64 -33.61
N VAL A 300 -14.64 7.06 -32.92
CA VAL A 300 -14.59 7.08 -31.45
C VAL A 300 -14.98 8.44 -30.88
N SER A 301 -15.76 8.41 -29.80
CA SER A 301 -16.08 9.62 -29.04
C SER A 301 -14.92 9.92 -28.08
N MET A 302 -14.10 10.93 -28.38
CA MET A 302 -12.87 11.23 -27.65
C MET A 302 -12.67 12.74 -27.41
N VAL A 303 -12.19 13.08 -26.21
CA VAL A 303 -11.73 14.43 -25.88
C VAL A 303 -10.34 14.34 -25.29
N VAL A 304 -9.40 15.20 -25.71
CA VAL A 304 -8.04 15.25 -25.16
C VAL A 304 -7.72 16.67 -24.67
N CYS A 305 -7.21 16.81 -23.46
CA CYS A 305 -6.79 18.09 -22.90
C CYS A 305 -5.25 18.22 -22.85
N CYS A 306 -4.72 19.36 -23.29
CA CYS A 306 -3.29 19.66 -23.21
C CYS A 306 -3.03 21.17 -22.99
N ARG A 307 -1.85 21.52 -22.46
CA ARG A 307 -1.35 22.90 -22.50
C ARG A 307 -0.95 23.29 -23.93
N SER A 308 -1.31 24.51 -24.37
CA SER A 308 -1.04 25.01 -25.73
C SER A 308 0.45 25.00 -26.07
N THR A 309 1.26 25.60 -25.19
CA THR A 309 2.74 25.68 -25.35
C THR A 309 3.41 24.32 -25.44
N VAL A 310 2.98 23.36 -24.62
CA VAL A 310 3.53 22.00 -24.63
C VAL A 310 3.14 21.29 -25.92
N TYR A 311 1.88 21.41 -26.34
CA TYR A 311 1.39 20.73 -27.53
C TYR A 311 2.04 21.24 -28.82
N ALA A 312 2.23 22.55 -28.94
CA ALA A 312 2.92 23.16 -30.09
C ALA A 312 4.37 22.71 -30.27
N SER A 313 5.02 22.27 -29.18
CA SER A 313 6.40 21.76 -29.22
C SER A 313 6.54 20.29 -29.64
N LEU A 314 5.43 19.57 -29.82
CA LEU A 314 5.45 18.14 -30.06
C LEU A 314 5.72 17.81 -31.54
N PRO A 315 6.50 16.75 -31.82
CA PRO A 315 6.87 16.38 -33.18
C PRO A 315 5.71 15.79 -33.98
N SER A 316 4.65 15.34 -33.31
CA SER A 316 3.48 14.69 -33.92
C SER A 316 2.20 15.28 -33.33
N GLN A 317 1.25 15.60 -34.20
CA GLN A 317 -0.09 16.05 -33.79
C GLN A 317 -1.02 14.86 -33.57
N LEU A 318 -2.06 15.07 -32.76
CA LEU A 318 -3.18 14.14 -32.65
C LEU A 318 -4.00 14.18 -33.93
N VAL A 319 -4.42 13.01 -34.38
CA VAL A 319 -5.35 12.90 -35.50
C VAL A 319 -6.76 12.92 -34.89
N LEU A 320 -7.41 14.09 -34.89
CA LEU A 320 -8.78 14.33 -34.39
C LEU A 320 -9.48 15.31 -35.35
N ASN A 321 -10.81 15.44 -35.27
CA ASN A 321 -11.55 16.30 -36.19
C ASN A 321 -11.37 17.80 -35.90
N THR A 322 -11.48 18.22 -34.64
CA THR A 322 -11.41 19.65 -34.29
C THR A 322 -10.54 19.87 -33.06
N ALA A 323 -9.81 21.00 -33.02
CA ALA A 323 -9.24 21.52 -31.80
C ALA A 323 -9.85 22.87 -31.43
N VAL A 324 -9.94 23.13 -30.14
CA VAL A 324 -10.35 24.40 -29.58
C VAL A 324 -9.32 24.87 -28.57
N GLU A 325 -9.04 26.16 -28.58
CA GLU A 325 -8.15 26.80 -27.63
C GLU A 325 -8.95 27.72 -26.72
N VAL A 326 -8.87 27.46 -25.41
CA VAL A 326 -9.50 28.28 -24.37
C VAL A 326 -8.82 29.64 -24.36
N GLN A 327 -9.58 30.67 -24.69
CA GLN A 327 -9.08 32.04 -24.72
C GLN A 327 -8.97 32.62 -23.31
N PRO A 328 -8.01 33.55 -23.09
CA PRO A 328 -7.97 34.35 -21.88
C PRO A 328 -9.29 35.12 -21.68
N LEU A 329 -9.68 35.33 -20.42
CA LEU A 329 -10.88 36.08 -20.09
C LEU A 329 -10.79 37.51 -20.64
N THR A 330 -11.85 37.92 -21.35
CA THR A 330 -11.97 39.29 -21.84
C THR A 330 -12.16 40.28 -20.70
N ILE A 331 -11.75 41.53 -20.92
CA ILE A 331 -11.89 42.62 -19.93
C ILE A 331 -13.35 42.75 -19.45
N GLN A 332 -14.31 42.61 -20.36
CA GLN A 332 -15.74 42.66 -20.04
C GLN A 332 -16.16 41.53 -19.09
N LYS A 333 -15.72 40.29 -19.32
CA LYS A 333 -16.03 39.16 -18.44
C LYS A 333 -15.38 39.29 -17.06
N ILE A 334 -14.17 39.86 -17.00
CA ILE A 334 -13.49 40.18 -15.74
C ILE A 334 -14.30 41.24 -14.97
N ASP A 335 -14.70 42.32 -15.64
CA ASP A 335 -15.52 43.38 -15.06
C ASP A 335 -16.87 42.86 -14.57
N ASP A 336 -17.54 41.99 -15.33
CA ASP A 336 -18.82 41.37 -14.95
C ASP A 336 -18.71 40.46 -13.74
N TYR A 337 -17.60 39.72 -13.62
CA TYR A 337 -17.31 38.89 -12.45
C TYR A 337 -17.09 39.77 -11.21
N VAL A 338 -16.29 40.82 -11.34
CA VAL A 338 -15.99 41.76 -10.25
C VAL A 338 -17.24 42.53 -9.83
N ALA A 339 -18.07 42.98 -10.79
CA ALA A 339 -19.33 43.66 -10.54
C ALA A 339 -20.33 42.79 -9.76
N ARG A 340 -20.38 41.48 -10.06
CA ARG A 340 -21.21 40.50 -9.32
C ARG A 340 -20.76 40.32 -7.86
N GLY A 341 -19.48 40.54 -7.55
CA GLY A 341 -18.97 40.51 -6.17
C GLY A 341 -19.33 41.74 -5.32
N GLY A 342 -20.00 42.74 -5.90
CA GLY A 342 -20.54 43.89 -5.18
C GLY A 342 -19.47 44.82 -4.56
N PRO A 343 -19.81 45.57 -3.49
CA PRO A 343 -18.93 46.57 -2.89
C PRO A 343 -17.60 46.01 -2.37
N SER A 344 -17.55 44.71 -2.07
CA SER A 344 -16.35 44.05 -1.59
C SER A 344 -15.21 44.11 -2.60
N LEU A 345 -15.49 43.89 -3.89
CA LEU A 345 -14.47 43.86 -4.95
C LEU A 345 -14.26 45.21 -5.65
N ALA A 346 -14.83 46.31 -5.14
CA ALA A 346 -14.73 47.63 -5.78
C ALA A 346 -13.27 48.13 -5.90
N ALA A 347 -12.46 47.93 -4.86
CA ALA A 347 -11.04 48.29 -4.87
C ALA A 347 -10.25 47.47 -5.90
N MET A 348 -10.54 46.16 -6.00
CA MET A 348 -9.94 45.29 -7.03
C MET A 348 -10.30 45.74 -8.43
N ARG A 349 -11.55 46.18 -8.66
CA ARG A 349 -11.98 46.70 -9.95
C ARG A 349 -11.14 47.89 -10.39
N GLN A 350 -10.89 48.82 -9.47
CA GLN A 350 -10.07 50.00 -9.73
C GLN A 350 -8.61 49.60 -10.02
N ALA A 351 -8.03 48.69 -9.24
CA ALA A 351 -6.67 48.19 -9.44
C ALA A 351 -6.48 47.47 -10.80
N LEU A 352 -7.46 46.68 -11.23
CA LEU A 352 -7.43 46.00 -12.54
C LEU A 352 -7.56 46.98 -13.73
N GLN A 353 -8.16 48.15 -13.52
CA GLN A 353 -8.28 49.19 -14.54
C GLN A 353 -7.01 50.05 -14.63
N THR A 354 -6.26 50.19 -13.54
CA THR A 354 -5.04 51.02 -13.48
C THR A 354 -3.75 50.25 -13.77
N ASP A 355 -3.70 48.93 -13.50
CA ASP A 355 -2.52 48.09 -13.72
C ASP A 355 -2.76 47.03 -14.81
N PRO A 356 -2.25 47.25 -16.05
CA PRO A 356 -2.35 46.29 -17.14
C PRO A 356 -1.73 44.92 -16.84
N ALA A 357 -0.68 44.88 -16.01
CA ALA A 357 -0.03 43.62 -15.63
C ALA A 357 -0.91 42.80 -14.68
N LEU A 358 -1.64 43.46 -13.77
CA LEU A 358 -2.60 42.80 -12.89
C LEU A 358 -3.82 42.30 -13.69
N GLN A 359 -4.25 43.07 -14.69
CA GLN A 359 -5.29 42.67 -15.64
C GLN A 359 -4.88 41.44 -16.46
N GLU A 360 -3.65 41.39 -16.95
CA GLU A 360 -3.10 40.23 -17.65
C GLU A 360 -3.08 38.99 -16.74
N MET A 361 -2.69 39.12 -15.47
CA MET A 361 -2.75 38.01 -14.52
C MET A 361 -4.19 37.52 -14.26
N ALA A 362 -5.15 38.44 -14.19
CA ALA A 362 -6.57 38.14 -13.97
C ALA A 362 -7.26 37.49 -15.19
N SER A 363 -6.56 37.37 -16.32
CA SER A 363 -7.08 36.76 -17.55
C SER A 363 -7.34 35.24 -17.43
N THR A 364 -6.86 34.59 -16.37
CA THR A 364 -7.20 33.19 -16.07
C THR A 364 -8.22 33.09 -14.92
N PRO A 365 -9.26 32.25 -15.02
CA PRO A 365 -10.28 32.13 -13.97
C PRO A 365 -9.73 31.84 -12.57
N PHE A 366 -8.69 31.01 -12.49
CA PHE A 366 -8.04 30.69 -11.23
C PHE A 366 -7.38 31.92 -10.60
N MET A 367 -6.60 32.69 -11.36
CA MET A 367 -5.94 33.89 -10.85
C MET A 367 -6.94 35.00 -10.50
N LEU A 368 -8.02 35.13 -11.28
CA LEU A 368 -9.12 36.05 -10.96
C LEU A 368 -9.74 35.72 -9.59
N ASN A 369 -9.96 34.43 -9.30
CA ASN A 369 -10.45 33.98 -7.99
C ASN A 369 -9.43 34.23 -6.86
N VAL A 370 -8.15 33.95 -7.11
CA VAL A 370 -7.06 34.25 -6.16
C VAL A 370 -7.04 35.74 -5.81
N LEU A 371 -7.05 36.61 -6.82
CA LEU A 371 -7.09 38.08 -6.64
C LEU A 371 -8.35 38.54 -5.90
N ALA A 372 -9.51 38.01 -6.29
CA ALA A 372 -10.77 38.28 -5.59
C ALA A 372 -10.72 37.82 -4.12
N THR A 373 -9.91 36.82 -3.79
CA THR A 373 -9.70 36.39 -2.42
C THR A 373 -8.77 37.33 -1.64
N VAL A 374 -7.70 37.86 -2.26
CA VAL A 374 -6.65 38.64 -1.56
C VAL A 374 -6.77 40.15 -1.65
N HIS A 375 -7.70 40.68 -2.45
CA HIS A 375 -7.79 42.12 -2.73
C HIS A 375 -7.84 43.06 -1.51
N GLN A 376 -8.27 42.60 -0.33
CA GLN A 376 -8.32 43.42 0.89
C GLN A 376 -6.99 43.46 1.64
N ASP A 377 -6.08 42.53 1.37
CA ASP A 377 -4.80 42.37 2.07
C ASP A 377 -3.60 42.83 1.24
N LEU A 378 -3.82 43.25 -0.01
CA LEU A 378 -2.80 43.80 -0.90
C LEU A 378 -2.93 45.31 -0.94
N THR A 379 -1.82 46.02 -0.70
CA THR A 379 -1.72 47.45 -1.00
C THR A 379 -1.20 47.64 -2.43
N ASP A 380 -1.78 48.58 -3.17
CA ASP A 380 -1.42 48.85 -4.57
C ASP A 380 0.07 49.18 -4.73
N GLU A 381 0.68 49.83 -3.74
CA GLU A 381 2.11 50.18 -3.73
C GLU A 381 3.05 48.95 -3.63
N GLU A 382 2.66 47.89 -2.90
CA GLU A 382 3.50 46.70 -2.72
C GLU A 382 3.56 45.83 -3.98
N VAL A 383 2.49 45.81 -4.78
CA VAL A 383 2.43 45.02 -6.02
C VAL A 383 3.09 45.76 -7.19
N GLN A 384 2.93 47.09 -7.25
CA GLN A 384 3.47 47.91 -8.33
C GLN A 384 4.99 48.10 -8.25
N THR A 385 5.58 48.08 -7.05
CA THR A 385 7.02 48.26 -6.83
C THR A 385 7.89 47.06 -7.26
N MET A 386 7.29 45.90 -7.54
CA MET A 386 8.01 44.70 -7.96
C MET A 386 8.37 44.74 -9.44
N ALA A 387 9.64 44.43 -9.73
CA ALA A 387 10.25 44.60 -11.05
C ALA A 387 9.81 43.56 -12.09
N ASN A 388 9.36 42.37 -11.66
CA ASN A 388 9.04 41.27 -12.58
C ASN A 388 7.68 40.61 -12.30
N MET A 389 7.02 40.12 -13.35
CA MET A 389 5.69 39.49 -13.29
C MET A 389 5.66 38.26 -12.37
N GLU A 390 6.77 37.53 -12.31
CA GLU A 390 6.90 36.34 -11.48
C GLU A 390 6.99 36.65 -9.98
N GLU A 391 7.68 37.73 -9.60
CA GLU A 391 7.75 38.20 -8.21
C GLU A 391 6.39 38.67 -7.73
N ARG A 392 5.68 39.43 -8.57
CA ARG A 392 4.29 39.86 -8.30
C ARG A 392 3.38 38.66 -8.06
N ARG A 393 3.43 37.65 -8.94
CA ARG A 393 2.64 36.42 -8.80
C ARG A 393 2.99 35.68 -7.50
N ASN A 394 4.27 35.55 -7.16
CA ASN A 394 4.70 34.89 -5.93
C ASN A 394 4.19 35.62 -4.68
N LYS A 395 4.18 36.96 -4.70
CA LYS A 395 3.63 37.77 -3.61
C LYS A 395 2.12 37.58 -3.44
N ILE A 396 1.38 37.58 -4.55
CA ILE A 396 -0.06 37.31 -4.56
C ILE A 396 -0.34 35.93 -3.96
N PHE A 397 0.43 34.90 -4.34
CA PHE A 397 0.29 33.56 -3.74
C PHE A 397 0.68 33.51 -2.26
N GLU A 398 1.71 34.24 -1.84
CA GLU A 398 2.09 34.35 -0.44
C GLU A 398 0.94 34.90 0.40
N THR A 399 0.33 36.01 -0.04
CA THR A 399 -0.83 36.64 0.61
C THR A 399 -2.05 35.71 0.57
N TYR A 400 -2.28 35.03 -0.55
CA TYR A 400 -3.37 34.05 -0.70
C TYR A 400 -3.25 32.90 0.30
N VAL A 401 -2.08 32.29 0.39
CA VAL A 401 -1.79 31.21 1.35
C VAL A 401 -1.93 31.73 2.78
N LYS A 402 -1.39 32.91 3.09
CA LYS A 402 -1.54 33.53 4.41
C LYS A 402 -3.00 33.72 4.79
N ARG A 403 -3.83 34.25 3.89
CA ARG A 403 -5.27 34.45 4.13
C ARG A 403 -6.00 33.11 4.33
N LEU A 404 -5.71 32.09 3.51
CA LEU A 404 -6.29 30.75 3.68
C LEU A 404 -5.95 30.12 5.03
N LEU A 405 -4.72 30.31 5.52
CA LEU A 405 -4.28 29.82 6.81
C LEU A 405 -4.85 30.63 8.00
N GLN A 406 -5.08 31.93 7.82
CA GLN A 406 -5.65 32.82 8.84
C GLN A 406 -7.16 32.64 9.05
N ARG A 407 -7.92 32.24 8.02
CA ARG A 407 -9.38 32.02 8.12
C ARG A 407 -9.80 31.16 9.32
N GLN A 408 -8.95 30.21 9.71
CA GLN A 408 -8.98 29.58 11.03
C GLN A 408 -7.61 28.96 11.30
N ALA A 409 -6.84 29.66 12.14
CA ALA A 409 -5.48 29.29 12.49
C ALA A 409 -5.44 27.89 13.12
N SER A 410 -4.41 27.12 12.77
CA SER A 410 -4.19 25.83 13.43
C SER A 410 -3.70 26.05 14.86
N PRO A 411 -4.31 25.44 15.88
CA PRO A 411 -3.76 25.46 17.24
C PRO A 411 -2.51 24.58 17.39
N LEU A 412 -2.17 23.77 16.37
CA LEU A 412 -1.13 22.74 16.45
C LEU A 412 0.14 23.06 15.65
N TYR A 413 0.05 23.93 14.65
CA TYR A 413 1.12 24.16 13.67
C TYR A 413 1.29 25.65 13.40
N THR A 414 2.54 26.10 13.33
CA THR A 414 2.85 27.47 12.90
C THR A 414 2.74 27.59 11.38
N GLN A 415 2.53 28.82 10.88
CA GLN A 415 2.46 29.08 9.44
C GLN A 415 3.73 28.65 8.71
N GLU A 416 4.91 28.91 9.29
CA GLU A 416 6.21 28.49 8.76
C GLU A 416 6.33 26.97 8.65
N GLN A 417 5.84 26.22 9.64
CA GLN A 417 5.84 24.76 9.62
C GLN A 417 4.94 24.22 8.50
N ILE A 418 3.75 24.80 8.35
CA ILE A 418 2.79 24.42 7.31
C ILE A 418 3.38 24.65 5.92
N GLN A 419 3.93 25.85 5.68
CA GLN A 419 4.59 26.19 4.41
C GLN A 419 5.76 25.25 4.13
N ARG A 420 6.64 25.01 5.11
CA ARG A 420 7.77 24.08 4.95
C ARG A 420 7.34 22.67 4.55
N TRP A 421 6.30 22.11 5.19
CA TRP A 421 5.83 20.76 4.89
C TRP A 421 5.09 20.68 3.54
N LEU A 422 4.31 21.70 3.18
CA LEU A 422 3.66 21.76 1.86
C LEU A 422 4.67 21.97 0.73
N SER A 423 5.67 22.83 0.92
CA SER A 423 6.77 23.03 -0.03
C SER A 423 7.55 21.75 -0.28
N TRP A 424 7.90 21.02 0.78
CA TRP A 424 8.56 19.74 0.63
C TRP A 424 7.68 18.71 -0.09
N LEU A 425 6.40 18.61 0.27
CA LEU A 425 5.46 17.68 -0.38
C LEU A 425 5.30 18.02 -1.87
N ALA A 426 5.10 19.30 -2.20
CA ALA A 426 4.98 19.77 -3.58
C ALA A 426 6.22 19.45 -4.41
N GLN A 427 7.43 19.66 -3.86
CA GLN A 427 8.68 19.32 -4.53
C GLN A 427 8.78 17.81 -4.81
N GLN A 428 8.42 16.95 -3.84
CA GLN A 428 8.46 15.50 -4.03
C GLN A 428 7.44 15.02 -5.06
N MET A 429 6.25 15.63 -5.09
CA MET A 429 5.20 15.33 -6.07
C MET A 429 5.59 15.80 -7.48
N ALA A 430 6.09 17.03 -7.61
CA ALA A 430 6.55 17.60 -8.89
C ALA A 430 7.69 16.77 -9.50
N THR A 431 8.72 16.43 -8.71
CA THR A 431 9.89 15.66 -9.18
C THR A 431 9.50 14.27 -9.70
N ARG A 432 8.40 13.70 -9.18
CA ARG A 432 7.93 12.36 -9.54
C ARG A 432 6.73 12.38 -10.49
N ASN A 433 6.33 13.55 -11.01
CA ASN A 433 5.12 13.74 -11.80
C ASN A 433 3.87 13.09 -11.15
N GLN A 434 3.77 13.20 -9.82
CA GLN A 434 2.64 12.67 -9.05
C GLN A 434 1.57 13.73 -8.87
N THR A 435 0.37 13.46 -9.35
CA THR A 435 -0.82 14.31 -9.13
C THR A 435 -1.52 13.96 -7.82
N GLU A 436 -1.58 12.67 -7.48
CA GLU A 436 -2.18 12.15 -6.24
C GLU A 436 -1.12 11.64 -5.26
N PHE A 437 -1.23 12.06 -4.00
CA PHE A 437 -0.36 11.65 -2.91
C PHE A 437 -1.09 10.71 -1.94
N TYR A 438 -0.53 9.50 -1.77
CA TYR A 438 -0.97 8.52 -0.79
C TYR A 438 0.11 8.31 0.26
N LEU A 439 -0.29 8.31 1.54
CA LEU A 439 0.66 8.29 2.65
C LEU A 439 1.41 6.95 2.76
N GLU A 440 0.76 5.85 2.39
CA GLU A 440 1.31 4.51 2.27
C GLU A 440 2.33 4.35 1.13
N HIS A 441 2.34 5.26 0.14
CA HIS A 441 3.25 5.22 -0.99
C HIS A 441 4.57 5.97 -0.76
N ILE A 442 4.78 6.58 0.40
CA ILE A 442 6.09 7.15 0.73
C ILE A 442 7.12 6.02 0.70
N GLN A 443 8.14 6.19 -0.14
CA GLN A 443 9.20 5.21 -0.37
C GLN A 443 10.56 5.70 0.19
N PRO A 444 11.53 4.80 0.46
CA PRO A 444 12.82 5.18 1.03
C PRO A 444 13.66 6.14 0.18
N ASP A 445 13.42 6.23 -1.12
CA ASP A 445 14.04 7.18 -2.06
C ASP A 445 13.64 8.64 -1.80
N TRP A 446 12.64 8.89 -0.93
CA TRP A 446 12.29 10.22 -0.45
C TRP A 446 13.31 10.76 0.57
N LEU A 447 14.22 9.91 1.08
CA LEU A 447 15.33 10.31 1.94
C LEU A 447 16.57 10.64 1.09
N LYS A 448 17.12 11.85 1.27
CA LYS A 448 18.42 12.22 0.71
C LYS A 448 19.56 11.43 1.39
N GLU A 449 20.61 11.12 0.66
CA GLU A 449 21.84 10.59 1.25
C GLU A 449 22.51 11.66 2.15
N PRO A 450 23.10 11.29 3.31
CA PRO A 450 23.38 9.93 3.82
C PRO A 450 22.26 9.31 4.68
N THR A 451 21.11 9.99 4.83
CA THR A 451 20.02 9.53 5.73
C THR A 451 19.38 8.24 5.26
N SER A 452 19.27 8.03 3.94
CA SER A 452 18.77 6.78 3.35
C SER A 452 19.59 5.54 3.78
N ILE A 453 20.92 5.67 3.87
CA ILE A 453 21.80 4.59 4.34
C ILE A 453 21.54 4.28 5.83
N LYS A 454 21.39 5.32 6.65
CA LYS A 454 21.06 5.17 8.09
C LYS A 454 19.70 4.50 8.30
N TYR A 455 18.71 4.87 7.49
CA TYR A 455 17.40 4.23 7.46
C TYR A 455 17.51 2.74 7.15
N ARG A 456 18.20 2.39 6.05
CA ARG A 456 18.41 0.99 5.64
C ARG A 456 19.07 0.18 6.74
N ASN A 457 20.12 0.71 7.35
CA ASN A 457 20.81 0.05 8.46
C ASN A 457 19.91 -0.10 9.70
N ALA A 458 19.08 0.89 10.02
CA ALA A 458 18.14 0.81 11.13
C ALA A 458 17.08 -0.28 10.93
N VAL A 459 16.50 -0.37 9.71
CA VAL A 459 15.54 -1.44 9.36
C VAL A 459 16.18 -2.82 9.53
N ILE A 460 17.39 -3.01 8.99
CA ILE A 460 18.13 -4.27 9.12
C ILE A 460 18.37 -4.59 10.58
N ARG A 461 18.86 -3.63 11.37
CA ARG A 461 19.18 -3.81 12.79
C ARG A 461 17.96 -4.19 13.62
N VAL A 462 16.81 -3.54 13.40
CA VAL A 462 15.56 -3.85 14.10
C VAL A 462 15.07 -5.24 13.73
N ILE A 463 14.97 -5.54 12.44
CA ILE A 463 14.44 -6.83 12.00
C ILE A 463 15.35 -7.97 12.45
N PHE A 464 16.64 -7.93 12.14
CA PHE A 464 17.57 -8.99 12.54
C PHE A 464 17.76 -9.05 14.06
N GLY A 465 17.80 -7.92 14.76
CA GLY A 465 17.93 -7.89 16.21
C GLY A 465 16.75 -8.56 16.92
N VAL A 466 15.51 -8.31 16.47
CA VAL A 466 14.32 -8.98 17.02
C VAL A 466 14.33 -10.47 16.67
N ASN A 467 14.69 -10.83 15.43
CA ASN A 467 14.81 -12.24 15.03
C ASN A 467 15.83 -12.98 15.91
N LEU A 468 17.04 -12.44 16.08
CA LEU A 468 18.11 -13.07 16.86
C LEU A 468 17.79 -13.13 18.36
N ALA A 469 17.12 -12.13 18.92
CA ALA A 469 16.66 -12.19 20.31
C ALA A 469 15.59 -13.28 20.51
N LEU A 470 14.66 -13.42 19.56
CA LEU A 470 13.65 -14.47 19.58
C LEU A 470 14.27 -15.86 19.41
N ASP A 471 15.12 -16.03 18.39
CA ASP A 471 15.80 -17.28 18.07
C ASP A 471 16.70 -17.71 19.23
N GLY A 472 17.43 -16.78 19.87
CA GLY A 472 18.22 -17.04 21.07
C GLY A 472 17.37 -17.46 22.28
N GLY A 473 16.24 -16.79 22.54
CA GLY A 473 15.33 -17.20 23.61
C GLY A 473 14.72 -18.59 23.38
N LEU A 474 14.37 -18.90 22.14
CA LEU A 474 13.86 -20.22 21.78
C LEU A 474 14.96 -21.29 21.83
N PHE A 475 16.20 -20.98 21.44
CA PHE A 475 17.35 -21.86 21.61
C PHE A 475 17.56 -22.22 23.09
N ALA A 476 17.46 -21.25 23.99
CA ALA A 476 17.59 -21.48 25.43
C ALA A 476 16.52 -22.43 25.98
N CYS A 477 15.39 -22.63 25.28
CA CYS A 477 14.40 -23.66 25.63
C CYS A 477 14.91 -25.08 25.44
N PHE A 478 15.94 -25.28 24.61
CA PHE A 478 16.49 -26.60 24.26
C PHE A 478 17.68 -27.03 25.11
N ARG A 479 18.20 -26.17 25.98
CA ARG A 479 19.41 -26.46 26.75
C ARG A 479 19.24 -27.71 27.63
N GLY A 480 20.26 -28.56 27.63
CA GLY A 480 20.35 -29.71 28.51
C GLY A 480 20.95 -29.38 29.89
N ASP A 481 20.86 -30.31 30.83
CA ASP A 481 21.66 -30.29 32.05
C ASP A 481 23.13 -30.55 31.73
N SER A 482 23.90 -29.48 31.51
CA SER A 482 25.36 -29.55 31.49
C SER A 482 25.95 -29.66 32.91
N GLU A 483 25.18 -29.29 33.94
CA GLU A 483 25.56 -29.31 35.35
C GLU A 483 24.43 -29.91 36.22
N PRO A 484 24.74 -30.58 37.35
CA PRO A 484 23.73 -31.11 38.26
C PRO A 484 22.87 -30.00 38.88
N GLY A 485 21.55 -30.07 38.69
CA GLY A 485 20.56 -29.21 39.37
C GLY A 485 19.98 -28.07 38.53
N GLN A 486 20.44 -27.86 37.29
CA GLN A 486 19.85 -26.87 36.39
C GLN A 486 18.69 -27.46 35.57
N LEU A 487 17.59 -26.69 35.48
CA LEU A 487 16.39 -27.07 34.77
C LEU A 487 16.54 -26.76 33.28
N GLY A 488 16.51 -27.81 32.46
CA GLY A 488 16.65 -27.72 31.01
C GLY A 488 15.40 -28.20 30.26
N LEU A 489 15.52 -28.31 28.95
CA LEU A 489 14.56 -28.79 27.93
C LEU A 489 13.11 -28.96 28.42
N PHE A 490 12.27 -27.98 28.12
CA PHE A 490 10.82 -28.01 28.37
C PHE A 490 10.41 -28.31 29.82
N TYR A 491 11.20 -27.88 30.81
CA TYR A 491 10.90 -28.04 32.23
C TYR A 491 9.43 -27.70 32.59
N TRP A 492 8.89 -26.60 32.07
CA TRP A 492 7.51 -26.17 32.31
C TRP A 492 6.43 -27.08 31.70
N LEU A 493 6.79 -28.00 30.79
CA LEU A 493 5.89 -28.99 30.18
C LEU A 493 5.93 -30.35 30.91
N GLY A 494 6.47 -30.39 32.13
CA GLY A 494 6.43 -31.58 32.98
C GLY A 494 7.52 -32.62 32.68
N GLY A 495 8.66 -32.19 32.12
CA GLY A 495 9.87 -33.01 32.09
C GLY A 495 10.28 -33.39 33.50
N LYS A 496 10.12 -34.66 33.89
CA LYS A 496 10.51 -35.17 35.22
C LYS A 496 12.05 -35.25 35.32
N GLY A 497 12.73 -34.12 35.50
CA GLY A 497 14.17 -34.05 35.75
C GLY A 497 14.98 -33.29 34.70
N LEU A 498 16.30 -33.25 34.97
CA LEU A 498 17.39 -32.60 34.24
C LEU A 498 17.29 -32.70 32.69
N GLY A 499 17.55 -31.61 31.96
CA GLY A 499 17.11 -31.40 30.56
C GLY A 499 17.50 -32.46 29.51
N ASN A 500 18.67 -33.10 29.59
CA ASN A 500 19.10 -34.13 28.63
C ASN A 500 18.45 -35.50 28.91
N THR A 501 17.86 -35.71 30.09
CA THR A 501 17.22 -37.00 30.43
C THR A 501 16.07 -37.35 29.49
N ILE A 502 15.37 -36.35 28.95
CA ILE A 502 14.30 -36.48 27.96
C ILE A 502 14.83 -37.09 26.65
N LEU A 503 16.09 -36.84 26.30
CA LEU A 503 16.73 -37.32 25.07
C LEU A 503 17.24 -38.76 25.18
N GLY A 504 17.29 -39.34 26.39
CA GLY A 504 17.72 -40.72 26.61
C GLY A 504 19.11 -41.00 26.02
N TRP A 505 19.19 -41.96 25.11
CA TRP A 505 20.46 -42.31 24.45
C TRP A 505 21.06 -41.15 23.62
N MET A 506 20.26 -40.16 23.23
CA MET A 506 20.72 -38.98 22.47
C MET A 506 21.32 -37.88 23.36
N ALA A 507 21.34 -38.05 24.68
CA ALA A 507 21.88 -37.10 25.65
C ALA A 507 23.37 -36.76 25.41
N GLN A 508 24.15 -37.69 24.86
CA GLN A 508 25.56 -37.46 24.52
C GLN A 508 25.78 -36.36 23.47
N GLY A 509 24.76 -36.08 22.64
CA GLY A 509 24.81 -35.07 21.60
C GLY A 509 25.82 -35.35 20.49
N ILE A 510 26.26 -34.29 19.82
CA ILE A 510 27.16 -34.39 18.66
C ILE A 510 28.60 -34.76 19.07
N GLY A 511 28.95 -34.59 20.36
CA GLY A 511 30.28 -34.84 20.92
C GLY A 511 31.08 -33.55 21.18
N GLY A 512 32.29 -33.68 21.71
CA GLY A 512 33.20 -32.53 21.89
C GLY A 512 32.74 -31.48 22.91
N GLY A 513 31.86 -31.85 23.86
CA GLY A 513 31.31 -30.93 24.87
C GLY A 513 29.92 -30.37 24.55
N LEU A 514 29.38 -30.64 23.36
CA LEU A 514 28.00 -30.31 23.00
C LEU A 514 27.06 -31.45 23.38
N HIS A 515 26.43 -31.35 24.55
CA HIS A 515 25.42 -32.33 25.00
C HIS A 515 24.11 -32.21 24.21
N GLY A 516 23.23 -33.20 24.36
CA GLY A 516 22.06 -33.42 23.52
C GLY A 516 21.17 -32.18 23.33
N GLY A 517 20.83 -31.48 24.41
CA GLY A 517 19.99 -30.28 24.35
C GLY A 517 20.64 -29.12 23.58
N THR A 518 21.93 -28.85 23.82
CA THR A 518 22.67 -27.81 23.09
C THR A 518 22.83 -28.16 21.62
N SER A 519 23.13 -29.43 21.32
CA SER A 519 23.20 -29.95 19.95
C SER A 519 21.86 -29.76 19.22
N MET A 520 20.75 -30.04 19.90
CA MET A 520 19.40 -29.92 19.38
C MET A 520 18.99 -28.46 19.11
N GLY A 521 19.30 -27.53 20.03
CA GLY A 521 19.07 -26.10 19.82
C GLY A 521 19.80 -25.59 18.58
N LEU A 522 21.02 -26.06 18.35
CA LEU A 522 21.82 -25.61 17.20
C LEU A 522 21.29 -26.22 15.90
N ILE A 523 20.86 -27.48 15.91
CA ILE A 523 20.15 -28.08 14.76
C ILE A 523 18.87 -27.31 14.43
N LEU A 524 18.16 -26.79 15.44
CA LEU A 524 16.99 -25.94 15.21
C LEU A 524 17.33 -24.59 14.62
N TYR A 525 18.41 -23.98 15.08
CA TYR A 525 18.91 -22.75 14.48
C TYR A 525 19.20 -22.92 12.98
N VAL A 526 19.72 -24.08 12.58
CA VAL A 526 19.92 -24.43 11.15
C VAL A 526 18.60 -24.52 10.41
N VAL A 527 17.64 -25.24 10.98
CA VAL A 527 16.30 -25.36 10.40
C VAL A 527 15.75 -23.96 10.17
N GLU A 528 15.83 -23.09 11.17
CA GLU A 528 15.36 -21.71 11.09
C GLU A 528 16.10 -20.88 10.05
N ALA A 529 17.44 -20.94 10.02
CA ALA A 529 18.23 -20.24 9.02
C ALA A 529 17.83 -20.67 7.60
N ILE A 530 17.63 -21.96 7.36
CA ILE A 530 17.22 -22.49 6.05
C ILE A 530 15.77 -22.09 5.73
N VAL A 531 14.85 -22.14 6.69
CA VAL A 531 13.44 -21.70 6.50
C VAL A 531 13.38 -20.23 6.09
N VAL A 532 14.14 -19.34 6.75
CA VAL A 532 14.22 -17.91 6.38
C VAL A 532 14.68 -17.72 4.95
N LEU A 533 15.67 -18.51 4.54
CA LEU A 533 16.25 -18.44 3.21
C LEU A 533 15.30 -18.94 2.13
N ILE A 534 14.50 -19.96 2.44
CA ILE A 534 13.49 -20.51 1.52
C ILE A 534 12.30 -19.54 1.40
N ALA A 535 11.85 -18.93 2.51
CA ALA A 535 10.68 -18.08 2.55
C ALA A 535 10.74 -16.87 1.60
N GLY A 536 11.95 -16.40 1.26
CA GLY A 536 12.17 -15.27 0.35
C GLY A 536 12.30 -15.63 -1.14
N LYS A 537 12.28 -16.90 -1.54
CA LYS A 537 12.58 -17.32 -2.93
C LYS A 537 11.39 -17.98 -3.62
N LYS A 538 10.93 -17.40 -4.74
CA LYS A 538 9.77 -17.87 -5.52
C LYS A 538 9.99 -19.16 -6.33
N ALA A 539 11.22 -19.65 -6.47
CA ALA A 539 11.47 -20.89 -7.20
C ALA A 539 12.78 -21.55 -6.75
N VAL A 540 12.68 -22.77 -6.24
CA VAL A 540 13.76 -23.76 -6.30
C VAL A 540 13.43 -24.63 -7.50
N SER A 541 14.06 -24.36 -8.65
CA SER A 541 13.94 -25.18 -9.86
C SER A 541 15.31 -25.78 -10.17
N SER A 542 15.32 -27.12 -10.30
CA SER A 542 16.25 -27.99 -11.04
C SER A 542 17.78 -27.96 -10.83
N LEU A 543 18.24 -28.24 -9.60
CA LEU A 543 19.66 -28.53 -9.27
C LEU A 543 20.46 -29.26 -10.38
N SER A 544 21.39 -28.55 -11.03
CA SER A 544 22.35 -29.10 -11.99
C SER A 544 23.65 -29.58 -11.32
N LEU A 545 24.40 -30.46 -11.98
CA LEU A 545 25.64 -31.02 -11.40
C LEU A 545 26.75 -29.94 -11.23
N THR A 546 26.78 -28.94 -12.11
CA THR A 546 27.72 -27.82 -12.06
C THR A 546 27.43 -26.87 -10.91
N SER A 547 26.15 -26.58 -10.66
CA SER A 547 25.73 -25.75 -9.52
C SER A 547 26.03 -26.45 -8.19
N LEU A 548 25.82 -27.76 -8.13
CA LEU A 548 26.15 -28.57 -6.96
C LEU A 548 27.65 -28.51 -6.63
N ARG A 549 28.53 -28.60 -7.64
CA ARG A 549 29.99 -28.51 -7.47
C ARG A 549 30.43 -27.13 -6.97
N GLN A 550 29.90 -26.06 -7.56
CA GLN A 550 30.20 -24.68 -7.11
C GLN A 550 29.69 -24.44 -5.69
N GLY A 551 28.50 -24.94 -5.39
CA GLY A 551 27.93 -24.97 -4.05
C GLY A 551 28.88 -25.63 -3.07
N LEU A 552 29.29 -26.87 -3.33
CA LEU A 552 30.21 -27.61 -2.45
C LEU A 552 31.52 -26.85 -2.19
N MET A 553 32.15 -26.27 -3.22
CA MET A 553 33.40 -25.52 -3.05
C MET A 553 33.22 -24.25 -2.22
N SER A 554 32.14 -23.49 -2.46
CA SER A 554 31.82 -22.31 -1.66
C SER A 554 31.51 -22.67 -0.21
N GLY A 555 30.80 -23.78 0.00
CA GLY A 555 30.46 -24.31 1.30
C GLY A 555 31.68 -24.74 2.09
N LEU A 556 32.56 -25.55 1.51
CA LEU A 556 33.80 -25.97 2.16
C LEU A 556 34.70 -24.79 2.53
N ARG A 557 34.83 -23.81 1.62
CA ARG A 557 35.60 -22.59 1.88
C ARG A 557 35.02 -21.81 3.07
N SER A 558 33.71 -21.59 3.08
CA SER A 558 33.05 -20.90 4.20
C SER A 558 33.14 -21.70 5.50
N ALA A 559 33.07 -23.03 5.44
CA ALA A 559 33.20 -23.88 6.61
C ALA A 559 34.56 -23.75 7.28
N LEU A 560 35.64 -23.82 6.50
CA LEU A 560 36.99 -23.71 7.04
C LEU A 560 37.25 -22.34 7.64
N ILE A 561 36.84 -21.27 6.93
CA ILE A 561 37.05 -19.90 7.41
C ILE A 561 36.24 -19.65 8.69
N PHE A 562 34.94 -19.91 8.64
CA PHE A 562 34.05 -19.60 9.75
C PHE A 562 34.33 -20.50 10.97
N GLY A 563 34.49 -21.80 10.73
CA GLY A 563 34.76 -22.76 11.78
C GLY A 563 36.07 -22.51 12.52
N SER A 564 37.13 -22.09 11.80
CA SER A 564 38.41 -21.74 12.43
C SER A 564 38.29 -20.52 13.33
N VAL A 565 37.57 -19.48 12.89
CA VAL A 565 37.37 -18.25 13.69
C VAL A 565 36.57 -18.56 14.95
N VAL A 566 35.47 -19.31 14.83
CA VAL A 566 34.65 -19.71 15.97
C VAL A 566 35.46 -20.62 16.91
N ALA A 567 36.26 -21.55 16.38
CA ALA A 567 37.07 -22.44 17.22
C ALA A 567 38.06 -21.67 18.10
N VAL A 568 38.81 -20.74 17.51
CA VAL A 568 39.79 -19.92 18.24
C VAL A 568 39.10 -19.05 19.29
N PHE A 569 37.99 -18.42 18.92
CA PHE A 569 37.26 -17.55 19.84
C PHE A 569 36.66 -18.33 21.02
N ALA A 570 35.95 -19.41 20.75
CA ALA A 570 35.38 -20.27 21.79
C ALA A 570 36.48 -20.86 22.68
N ALA A 571 37.62 -21.27 22.10
CA ALA A 571 38.75 -21.77 22.89
C ALA A 571 39.33 -20.72 23.84
N LEU A 572 39.39 -19.45 23.42
CA LEU A 572 39.82 -18.34 24.26
C LEU A 572 38.84 -18.10 25.41
N VAL A 573 37.54 -18.00 25.11
CA VAL A 573 36.51 -17.68 26.10
C VAL A 573 36.39 -18.80 27.15
N PHE A 574 36.24 -20.04 26.71
CA PHE A 574 36.15 -21.18 27.63
C PHE A 574 37.50 -21.47 28.30
N GLY A 575 38.63 -21.16 27.65
CA GLY A 575 39.97 -21.30 28.22
C GLY A 575 40.20 -20.35 29.39
N LEU A 576 39.75 -19.11 29.29
CA LEU A 576 39.82 -18.11 30.36
C LEU A 576 38.86 -18.44 31.52
N ALA A 577 37.70 -19.05 31.24
CA ALA A 577 36.72 -19.37 32.26
C ALA A 577 37.02 -20.68 33.02
N ASN A 578 37.44 -21.73 32.30
CA ASN A 578 37.47 -23.11 32.81
C ASN A 578 38.82 -23.83 32.55
N GLY A 579 39.85 -23.11 32.08
CA GLY A 579 41.19 -23.62 31.79
C GLY A 579 41.41 -24.01 30.32
N TRP A 580 42.66 -23.89 29.86
CA TRP A 580 43.01 -24.00 28.43
C TRP A 580 42.72 -25.36 27.79
N TYR A 581 42.87 -26.46 28.53
CA TYR A 581 42.50 -27.78 28.01
C TYR A 581 41.00 -27.87 27.70
N PHE A 582 40.17 -27.41 28.65
CA PHE A 582 38.71 -27.33 28.48
C PHE A 582 38.36 -26.40 27.32
N GLY A 583 39.00 -25.23 27.26
CA GLY A 583 38.80 -24.26 26.19
C GLY A 583 39.10 -24.81 24.80
N ILE A 584 40.30 -25.34 24.58
CA ILE A 584 40.72 -25.85 23.27
C ILE A 584 39.82 -27.01 22.81
N TYR A 585 39.47 -27.92 23.72
CA TYR A 585 38.60 -29.06 23.41
C TYR A 585 37.20 -28.60 22.96
N HIS A 586 36.54 -27.72 23.72
CA HIS A 586 35.20 -27.21 23.39
C HIS A 586 35.24 -26.26 22.19
N GLY A 587 36.29 -25.45 22.06
CA GLY A 587 36.46 -24.55 20.93
C GLY A 587 36.59 -25.29 19.61
N LEU A 588 37.46 -26.30 19.53
CA LEU A 588 37.60 -27.12 18.31
C LEU A 588 36.29 -27.82 17.94
N ALA A 589 35.56 -28.34 18.92
CA ALA A 589 34.27 -29.00 18.68
C ALA A 589 33.21 -28.03 18.14
N ILE A 590 33.02 -26.88 18.79
CA ILE A 590 32.05 -25.85 18.37
C ILE A 590 32.42 -25.29 17.00
N GLY A 591 33.69 -24.96 16.78
CA GLY A 591 34.13 -24.39 15.51
C GLY A 591 34.08 -25.38 14.34
N LEU A 592 34.47 -26.65 14.53
CA LEU A 592 34.29 -27.68 13.50
C LEU A 592 32.81 -27.77 13.10
N PHE A 593 31.93 -27.79 14.09
CA PHE A 593 30.50 -27.90 13.87
C PHE A 593 29.91 -26.69 13.16
N GLU A 594 30.08 -25.49 13.72
CA GLU A 594 29.61 -24.22 13.15
C GLU A 594 30.16 -23.97 11.75
N GLY A 595 31.43 -24.35 11.51
CA GLY A 595 32.02 -24.32 10.18
C GLY A 595 31.26 -25.21 9.21
N ILE A 596 31.14 -26.49 9.50
CA ILE A 596 30.42 -27.46 8.68
C ILE A 596 28.98 -27.03 8.41
N LEU A 597 28.33 -26.47 9.43
CA LEU A 597 26.97 -25.95 9.39
C LEU A 597 26.81 -24.81 8.36
N VAL A 598 27.58 -23.74 8.57
CA VAL A 598 27.59 -22.55 7.72
C VAL A 598 28.03 -22.91 6.30
N GLY A 599 28.99 -23.82 6.16
CA GLY A 599 29.41 -24.33 4.87
C GLY A 599 28.31 -25.09 4.14
N SER A 600 27.54 -25.92 4.83
CA SER A 600 26.41 -26.66 4.24
C SER A 600 25.33 -25.68 3.74
N VAL A 601 25.00 -24.67 4.54
CA VAL A 601 24.02 -23.63 4.16
C VAL A 601 24.52 -22.76 3.01
N VAL A 602 25.74 -22.23 3.09
CA VAL A 602 26.33 -21.40 2.02
C VAL A 602 26.48 -22.20 0.74
N GLY A 603 26.88 -23.47 0.84
CA GLY A 603 27.02 -24.34 -0.32
C GLY A 603 25.69 -24.66 -0.98
N LEU A 604 24.64 -24.96 -0.20
CA LEU A 604 23.29 -25.13 -0.72
C LEU A 604 22.80 -23.84 -1.39
N LEU A 605 23.05 -22.68 -0.77
CA LEU A 605 22.65 -21.38 -1.32
C LEU A 605 23.35 -21.04 -2.64
N ALA A 606 24.66 -21.30 -2.75
CA ALA A 606 25.41 -21.06 -3.97
C ALA A 606 24.99 -22.03 -5.10
N ALA A 607 24.66 -23.27 -4.75
CA ALA A 607 24.07 -24.22 -5.70
C ALA A 607 22.69 -23.75 -6.19
N LEU A 608 21.86 -23.20 -5.31
CA LEU A 608 20.55 -22.67 -5.68
C LEU A 608 20.62 -21.33 -6.43
N ARG A 609 21.70 -20.57 -6.28
CA ARG A 609 21.86 -19.22 -6.86
C ARG A 609 22.40 -19.23 -8.29
N SER A 610 23.38 -20.10 -8.58
CA SER A 610 24.02 -20.18 -9.91
C SER A 610 23.00 -20.44 -11.02
N GLU A 611 22.03 -21.32 -10.79
CA GLU A 611 20.99 -21.61 -11.78
C GLU A 611 20.02 -20.43 -12.02
N GLN A 612 19.77 -19.63 -11.00
CA GLN A 612 18.94 -18.43 -11.11
C GLN A 612 19.68 -17.30 -11.83
N GLU A 613 20.98 -17.13 -11.59
CA GLU A 613 21.82 -16.16 -12.29
C GLU A 613 21.99 -16.54 -13.77
N ASP A 614 22.12 -17.83 -14.12
CA ASP A 614 22.20 -18.29 -15.52
C ASP A 614 20.90 -18.01 -16.30
N ILE A 615 19.72 -18.31 -15.72
CA ILE A 615 18.41 -18.03 -16.34
C ILE A 615 18.19 -16.50 -16.48
N TYR A 616 18.63 -15.71 -15.49
CA TYR A 616 18.51 -14.27 -15.52
C TYR A 616 19.46 -13.63 -16.55
N GLU A 617 20.74 -14.03 -16.58
CA GLU A 617 21.74 -13.50 -17.52
C GLU A 617 21.38 -13.80 -18.98
N GLN A 618 20.74 -14.93 -19.23
CA GLN A 618 20.27 -15.31 -20.57
C GLN A 618 19.06 -14.46 -21.03
N HIS A 619 18.17 -14.05 -20.11
CA HIS A 619 17.13 -13.03 -20.38
C HIS A 619 17.66 -11.58 -20.38
N GLN A 620 18.84 -11.33 -19.80
CA GLN A 620 19.38 -9.98 -19.60
C GLN A 620 20.21 -9.46 -20.78
N LYS A 621 20.65 -10.34 -21.70
CA LYS A 621 21.32 -9.92 -22.94
C LYS A 621 20.42 -9.06 -23.85
N ASP A 622 19.11 -9.04 -23.62
CA ASP A 622 18.11 -8.32 -24.42
C ASP A 622 17.60 -6.99 -23.80
N GLN A 623 18.09 -6.53 -22.63
CA GLN A 623 17.49 -5.35 -21.94
C GLN A 623 18.43 -4.18 -21.57
N SER A 624 17.79 -3.00 -21.45
CA SER A 624 18.35 -1.64 -21.50
C SER A 624 19.29 -1.22 -20.35
N ARG A 625 19.96 -0.07 -20.52
CA ARG A 625 20.90 0.57 -19.57
C ARG A 625 20.37 0.72 -18.13
N TRP A 626 19.06 0.79 -17.95
CA TRP A 626 18.41 1.02 -16.66
C TRP A 626 18.58 -0.16 -15.68
N THR A 627 18.59 -1.39 -16.18
CA THR A 627 18.77 -2.62 -15.37
C THR A 627 20.20 -2.74 -14.84
N ARG A 628 21.20 -2.27 -15.61
CA ARG A 628 22.61 -2.15 -15.18
C ARG A 628 22.80 -1.11 -14.08
N TRP A 629 22.08 0.02 -14.16
CA TRP A 629 22.07 1.03 -13.09
C TRP A 629 21.42 0.51 -11.80
N LYS A 630 20.28 -0.20 -11.90
CA LYS A 630 19.61 -0.88 -10.78
C LYS A 630 20.56 -1.86 -10.06
N GLN A 631 21.41 -2.58 -10.80
CA GLN A 631 22.43 -3.49 -10.26
C GLN A 631 23.61 -2.77 -9.56
N ARG A 632 23.97 -1.55 -9.97
CA ARG A 632 24.97 -0.73 -9.25
C ARG A 632 24.46 -0.30 -7.88
N ILE A 633 23.18 0.08 -7.76
CA ILE A 633 22.52 0.38 -6.47
C ILE A 633 22.45 -0.87 -5.57
N LEU A 634 22.30 -2.06 -6.17
CA LEU A 634 22.33 -3.33 -5.42
C LEU A 634 23.70 -3.63 -4.79
N LYS A 635 24.80 -3.13 -5.37
CA LYS A 635 26.21 -3.43 -5.02
C LYS A 635 26.89 -2.41 -4.11
N GLU A 636 26.14 -1.54 -3.43
CA GLU A 636 26.73 -0.61 -2.48
C GLU A 636 27.28 -1.38 -1.25
N LYS A 637 28.61 -1.57 -1.19
CA LYS A 637 29.27 -2.26 -0.08
C LYS A 637 29.10 -1.42 1.19
N ARG A 638 28.50 -2.01 2.23
CA ARG A 638 28.34 -1.35 3.54
C ARG A 638 29.69 -0.94 4.12
N SER A 639 29.70 0.21 4.79
CA SER A 639 30.85 0.71 5.53
C SER A 639 31.37 -0.34 6.52
N PRO A 640 32.70 -0.49 6.69
CA PRO A 640 33.26 -1.40 7.69
C PRO A 640 32.76 -1.07 9.11
N MET A 641 32.52 0.21 9.43
CA MET A 641 32.00 0.61 10.73
C MET A 641 30.58 0.08 10.98
N ASP A 642 29.72 0.11 9.96
CA ASP A 642 28.35 -0.42 10.08
C ASP A 642 28.34 -1.93 10.33
N ARG A 643 29.32 -2.66 9.78
CA ARG A 643 29.51 -4.08 10.04
C ARG A 643 29.90 -4.35 11.48
N ILE A 644 30.81 -3.55 12.04
CA ILE A 644 31.21 -3.63 13.46
C ILE A 644 30.03 -3.32 14.39
N ILE A 645 29.25 -2.29 14.08
CA ILE A 645 28.04 -1.97 14.86
C ILE A 645 27.02 -3.11 14.79
N ASN A 646 26.81 -3.68 13.60
CA ASN A 646 25.91 -4.82 13.46
C ASN A 646 26.41 -6.04 14.25
N PHE A 647 27.72 -6.30 14.24
CA PHE A 647 28.34 -7.36 15.03
C PHE A 647 28.03 -7.19 16.52
N ALA A 648 28.31 -6.01 17.08
CA ALA A 648 28.06 -5.73 18.49
C ALA A 648 26.56 -5.83 18.83
N LEU A 649 25.70 -5.24 18.01
CA LEU A 649 24.25 -5.24 18.25
C LEU A 649 23.66 -6.65 18.21
N PHE A 650 23.98 -7.43 17.19
CA PHE A 650 23.45 -8.78 17.02
C PHE A 650 23.94 -9.73 18.10
N THR A 651 25.20 -9.58 18.52
CA THR A 651 25.75 -10.27 19.70
C THR A 651 24.91 -9.98 20.93
N VAL A 652 24.65 -8.70 21.21
CA VAL A 652 23.87 -8.28 22.39
C VAL A 652 22.43 -8.78 22.32
N CYS A 653 21.76 -8.67 21.17
CA CYS A 653 20.37 -9.10 21.02
C CYS A 653 20.18 -10.59 21.31
N GLU A 654 21.01 -11.44 20.73
CA GLU A 654 20.93 -12.89 20.96
C GLU A 654 21.33 -13.27 22.38
N THR A 655 22.39 -12.63 22.92
CA THR A 655 22.81 -12.84 24.31
C THR A 655 21.68 -12.52 25.29
N ILE A 656 20.97 -11.39 25.09
CA ILE A 656 19.83 -11.00 25.92
C ILE A 656 18.69 -12.00 25.78
N GLY A 657 18.35 -12.41 24.55
CA GLY A 657 17.31 -13.40 24.29
C GLY A 657 17.54 -14.70 25.03
N MET A 658 18.74 -15.28 24.87
CA MET A 658 19.21 -16.47 25.57
C MET A 658 19.20 -16.30 27.09
N ALA A 659 19.89 -15.26 27.59
CA ALA A 659 20.05 -15.02 29.02
C ALA A 659 18.72 -14.81 29.74
N THR A 660 17.74 -14.17 29.09
CA THR A 660 16.40 -13.95 29.68
C THR A 660 15.70 -15.27 29.97
N ILE A 661 15.64 -16.17 28.98
CA ILE A 661 15.00 -17.48 29.15
C ILE A 661 15.80 -18.37 30.12
N TYR A 662 17.13 -18.33 30.05
CA TYR A 662 17.96 -19.07 31.00
C TYR A 662 17.78 -18.61 32.45
N SER A 663 17.75 -17.31 32.68
CA SER A 663 17.56 -16.78 34.04
C SER A 663 16.17 -17.14 34.59
N LEU A 664 15.15 -17.18 33.72
CA LEU A 664 13.81 -17.64 34.09
C LEU A 664 13.78 -19.13 34.45
N GLN A 665 14.50 -19.98 33.72
CA GLN A 665 14.58 -21.41 34.00
C GLN A 665 15.39 -21.74 35.25
N ALA A 666 16.52 -21.05 35.46
CA ALA A 666 17.43 -21.29 36.57
C ALA A 666 17.03 -20.57 37.86
N GLY A 667 16.12 -19.58 37.79
CA GLY A 667 15.73 -18.73 38.92
C GLY A 667 16.81 -17.76 39.40
N ALA A 668 17.98 -17.71 38.73
CA ALA A 668 19.10 -16.83 39.03
C ALA A 668 19.94 -16.56 37.78
N ILE A 669 20.67 -15.42 37.79
CA ILE A 669 21.66 -15.08 36.75
C ILE A 669 23.03 -15.58 37.23
N THR A 670 23.57 -16.63 36.61
CA THR A 670 24.91 -17.16 36.91
C THR A 670 25.93 -16.75 35.85
N GLN A 671 27.22 -16.72 36.22
CA GLN A 671 28.30 -16.38 35.30
C GLN A 671 28.41 -17.37 34.11
N HIS A 672 28.11 -18.64 34.34
CA HIS A 672 28.09 -19.67 33.30
C HIS A 672 26.99 -19.42 32.24
N ILE A 673 25.80 -18.99 32.68
CA ILE A 673 24.70 -18.63 31.77
C ILE A 673 25.08 -17.45 30.86
N LEU A 674 25.71 -16.42 31.45
CA LEU A 674 26.13 -15.23 30.70
C LEU A 674 27.26 -15.55 29.71
N THR A 675 28.21 -16.41 30.10
CA THR A 675 29.32 -16.81 29.21
C THR A 675 28.82 -17.64 28.02
N ASP A 676 27.93 -18.61 28.24
CA ASP A 676 27.36 -19.41 27.15
C ASP A 676 26.50 -18.57 26.19
N ALA A 677 25.64 -17.70 26.74
CA ALA A 677 24.83 -16.78 25.92
C ALA A 677 25.70 -15.83 25.09
N PHE A 678 26.80 -15.34 25.66
CA PHE A 678 27.73 -14.45 24.97
C PHE A 678 28.49 -15.16 23.84
N VAL A 679 28.95 -16.39 24.04
CA VAL A 679 29.65 -17.17 23.00
C VAL A 679 28.75 -17.36 21.78
N VAL A 680 27.49 -17.76 22.00
CA VAL A 680 26.50 -17.92 20.91
C VAL A 680 26.22 -16.59 20.23
N GLY A 681 26.00 -15.52 21.02
CA GLY A 681 25.80 -14.17 20.50
C GLY A 681 26.95 -13.71 19.58
N VAL A 682 28.20 -13.93 19.98
CA VAL A 682 29.35 -13.57 19.15
C VAL A 682 29.35 -14.34 17.84
N GLY A 683 28.96 -15.62 17.86
CA GLY A 683 28.76 -16.44 16.66
C GLY A 683 27.82 -15.76 15.65
N SER A 684 26.60 -15.42 16.06
CA SER A 684 25.65 -14.73 15.17
C SER A 684 26.12 -13.32 14.80
N GLY A 685 26.78 -12.60 15.71
CA GLY A 685 27.41 -11.32 15.43
C GLY A 685 28.42 -11.43 14.29
N LEU A 686 29.26 -12.47 14.27
CA LEU A 686 30.21 -12.72 13.19
C LEU A 686 29.48 -13.01 11.87
N ILE A 687 28.43 -13.85 11.89
CA ILE A 687 27.69 -14.25 10.68
C ILE A 687 26.92 -13.08 10.07
N PHE A 688 26.09 -12.42 10.87
CA PHE A 688 25.13 -11.42 10.40
C PHE A 688 25.69 -9.99 10.45
N GLY A 689 26.66 -9.73 11.34
CA GLY A 689 27.27 -8.42 11.52
C GLY A 689 28.48 -8.16 10.64
N LEU A 690 29.55 -8.95 10.81
CA LEU A 690 30.79 -8.82 10.00
C LEU A 690 30.69 -9.54 8.65
N GLY A 691 30.00 -10.69 8.63
CA GLY A 691 29.77 -11.51 7.46
C GLY A 691 28.69 -10.96 6.51
N THR A 692 28.33 -11.75 5.51
CA THR A 692 27.32 -11.39 4.50
C THR A 692 25.90 -11.82 4.89
N GLY A 693 25.67 -12.25 6.13
CA GLY A 693 24.37 -12.80 6.57
C GLY A 693 23.20 -11.83 6.39
N THR A 694 23.43 -10.53 6.53
CA THR A 694 22.39 -9.51 6.30
C THR A 694 22.13 -9.20 4.82
N ASP A 695 22.92 -9.75 3.90
CA ASP A 695 22.72 -9.64 2.45
C ASP A 695 21.87 -10.80 1.89
N LEU A 696 21.46 -11.74 2.77
CA LEU A 696 20.62 -12.90 2.42
C LEU A 696 19.15 -12.55 2.16
N LEU A 697 18.66 -11.39 2.63
CA LEU A 697 17.31 -10.87 2.38
C LEU A 697 17.37 -9.70 1.38
N PRO A 698 17.38 -9.95 0.06
CA PRO A 698 17.48 -8.90 -0.94
C PRO A 698 16.27 -7.95 -0.87
N GLY A 699 16.54 -6.64 -0.87
CA GLY A 699 15.51 -5.60 -0.95
C GLY A 699 15.07 -4.97 0.38
N LEU A 700 15.56 -5.47 1.53
CA LEU A 700 15.22 -4.93 2.86
C LEU A 700 15.59 -3.44 2.98
N GLY A 701 14.63 -2.60 3.37
CA GLY A 701 14.82 -1.15 3.50
C GLY A 701 15.11 -0.42 2.18
N ARG A 702 14.73 -1.00 1.02
CA ARG A 702 14.90 -0.36 -0.30
C ARG A 702 13.58 -0.02 -0.98
N ILE A 703 12.64 -0.96 -0.99
CA ILE A 703 11.30 -0.78 -1.55
C ILE A 703 10.31 -1.32 -0.52
N ILE A 704 9.31 -0.51 -0.20
CA ILE A 704 8.22 -0.88 0.70
C ILE A 704 7.04 -1.32 -0.16
N GLU A 705 6.68 -2.59 -0.07
CA GLU A 705 5.50 -3.15 -0.72
C GLU A 705 4.44 -3.44 0.33
N PRO A 706 3.41 -2.58 0.48
CA PRO A 706 2.35 -2.83 1.44
C PRO A 706 1.47 -4.00 0.99
N THR A 707 1.03 -4.81 1.96
CA THR A 707 0.10 -5.92 1.75
C THR A 707 -1.31 -5.43 2.11
N GLU A 708 -2.01 -4.87 1.13
CA GLU A 708 -3.21 -4.06 1.41
C GLU A 708 -4.53 -4.81 1.22
N SER A 709 -4.53 -5.81 0.35
CA SER A 709 -5.61 -6.76 0.18
C SER A 709 -5.08 -8.19 0.28
N VAL A 710 -5.92 -9.07 0.82
CA VAL A 710 -5.64 -10.50 0.88
C VAL A 710 -6.86 -11.19 0.31
N VAL A 711 -6.71 -11.78 -0.86
CA VAL A 711 -7.73 -12.65 -1.45
C VAL A 711 -7.17 -14.07 -1.44
N TRP A 712 -7.99 -15.00 -0.93
CA TRP A 712 -7.64 -16.42 -0.96
C TRP A 712 -8.20 -17.07 -2.22
N SER A 713 -7.33 -17.57 -3.08
CA SER A 713 -7.69 -18.33 -4.28
C SER A 713 -7.51 -19.83 -4.05
N TRP A 714 -8.63 -20.51 -3.77
CA TRP A 714 -8.65 -21.98 -3.69
C TRP A 714 -8.28 -22.63 -5.03
N SER A 715 -8.71 -22.06 -6.16
CA SER A 715 -8.47 -22.65 -7.48
C SER A 715 -6.99 -22.62 -7.87
N THR A 716 -6.28 -21.52 -7.61
CA THR A 716 -4.85 -21.39 -7.89
C THR A 716 -4.03 -22.30 -6.99
N MET A 717 -4.38 -22.38 -5.70
CA MET A 717 -3.71 -23.27 -4.74
C MET A 717 -3.88 -24.74 -5.14
N ILE A 718 -5.10 -25.17 -5.45
CA ILE A 718 -5.39 -26.57 -5.84
C ILE A 718 -4.66 -26.91 -7.14
N LYS A 719 -4.70 -26.02 -8.14
CA LYS A 719 -4.00 -26.22 -9.41
C LYS A 719 -2.49 -26.41 -9.24
N ASN A 720 -1.87 -25.67 -8.31
CA ASN A 720 -0.43 -25.71 -8.06
C ASN A 720 -0.01 -26.73 -6.98
N SER A 721 -0.97 -27.34 -6.27
CA SER A 721 -0.72 -28.19 -5.10
C SER A 721 0.24 -29.36 -5.38
N GLY A 722 0.07 -30.07 -6.50
CA GLY A 722 0.97 -31.16 -6.89
C GLY A 722 2.40 -30.70 -7.13
N ALA A 723 2.59 -29.53 -7.75
CA ALA A 723 3.91 -28.94 -7.97
C ALA A 723 4.55 -28.47 -6.66
N ILE A 724 3.76 -27.89 -5.75
CA ILE A 724 4.22 -27.44 -4.43
C ILE A 724 4.68 -28.65 -3.60
N LEU A 725 3.88 -29.71 -3.56
CA LEU A 725 4.20 -30.93 -2.82
C LEU A 725 5.48 -31.59 -3.36
N LYS A 726 5.59 -31.73 -4.69
CA LYS A 726 6.80 -32.31 -5.33
C LYS A 726 8.05 -31.50 -4.99
N LYS A 727 7.98 -30.17 -5.03
CA LYS A 727 9.10 -29.28 -4.68
C LYS A 727 9.50 -29.41 -3.21
N GLY A 728 8.53 -29.43 -2.31
CA GLY A 728 8.76 -29.60 -0.88
C GLY A 728 9.45 -30.93 -0.54
N ILE A 729 8.99 -32.03 -1.14
CA ILE A 729 9.60 -33.36 -0.94
C ILE A 729 11.03 -33.40 -1.50
N LEU A 730 11.24 -32.87 -2.71
CA LEU A 730 12.57 -32.84 -3.32
C LEU A 730 13.55 -32.02 -2.46
N LEU A 731 13.10 -30.88 -1.93
CA LEU A 731 13.88 -30.05 -1.03
C LEU A 731 14.17 -30.76 0.30
N ALA A 732 13.19 -31.47 0.85
CA ALA A 732 13.37 -32.27 2.07
C ALA A 732 14.50 -33.29 1.91
N LEU A 733 14.51 -34.02 0.78
CA LEU A 733 15.54 -35.01 0.48
C LEU A 733 16.90 -34.37 0.20
N ALA A 734 16.92 -33.25 -0.54
CA ALA A 734 18.14 -32.52 -0.86
C ALA A 734 18.83 -31.95 0.39
N ILE A 735 18.06 -31.59 1.43
CA ILE A 735 18.57 -31.11 2.71
C ILE A 735 18.92 -32.28 3.65
N ALA A 736 18.08 -33.31 3.71
CA ALA A 736 18.26 -34.43 4.63
C ALA A 736 19.59 -35.16 4.38
N LEU A 737 19.89 -35.54 3.14
CA LEU A 737 21.02 -36.41 2.83
C LEU A 737 22.38 -35.81 3.24
N PRO A 738 22.72 -34.55 2.89
CA PRO A 738 23.95 -33.93 3.37
C PRO A 738 24.04 -33.86 4.88
N ILE A 739 22.93 -33.55 5.57
CA ILE A 739 22.91 -33.42 7.03
C ILE A 739 23.08 -34.79 7.71
N ILE A 740 22.47 -35.86 7.17
CA ILE A 740 22.67 -37.23 7.67
C ILE A 740 24.14 -37.61 7.61
N ILE A 741 24.78 -37.41 6.45
CA ILE A 741 26.19 -37.76 6.25
C ILE A 741 27.07 -36.95 7.20
N THR A 742 26.78 -35.66 7.30
CA THR A 742 27.59 -34.69 8.04
C THR A 742 27.51 -34.92 9.55
N LEU A 743 26.30 -34.91 10.11
CA LEU A 743 26.09 -35.20 11.54
C LEU A 743 26.51 -36.64 11.86
N GLY A 744 26.25 -37.57 10.94
CA GLY A 744 26.68 -38.96 11.07
C GLY A 744 28.18 -39.08 11.23
N ALA A 745 28.96 -38.43 10.38
CA ALA A 745 30.42 -38.46 10.43
C ALA A 745 30.98 -37.79 11.70
N VAL A 746 30.49 -36.59 12.03
CA VAL A 746 30.97 -35.85 13.21
C VAL A 746 30.67 -36.61 14.50
N SER A 747 29.42 -37.06 14.69
CA SER A 747 29.05 -37.82 15.89
C SER A 747 29.70 -39.19 15.95
N SER A 748 30.03 -39.80 14.81
CA SER A 748 30.80 -41.06 14.76
C SER A 748 32.22 -40.89 15.27
N PHE A 749 32.84 -39.74 15.00
CA PHE A 749 34.20 -39.44 15.43
C PHE A 749 34.33 -39.40 16.96
N PHE A 750 33.32 -38.86 17.65
CA PHE A 750 33.35 -38.70 19.11
C PHE A 750 32.73 -39.89 19.87
N ASN A 751 31.59 -40.40 19.42
CA ASN A 751 30.77 -41.35 20.17
C ASN A 751 30.70 -42.74 19.50
N GLY A 752 31.46 -42.95 18.42
CA GLY A 752 31.53 -44.21 17.66
C GLY A 752 30.52 -44.32 16.52
N VAL A 753 30.86 -45.13 15.52
CA VAL A 753 30.13 -45.23 14.24
C VAL A 753 28.65 -45.59 14.42
N SER A 754 28.34 -46.53 15.31
CA SER A 754 26.95 -46.94 15.55
C SER A 754 26.11 -45.82 16.17
N TYR A 755 26.69 -44.97 17.02
CA TYR A 755 25.99 -43.83 17.58
C TYR A 755 25.78 -42.77 16.51
N GLY A 756 26.86 -42.39 15.82
CA GLY A 756 26.82 -41.31 14.84
C GLY A 756 25.84 -41.57 13.71
N TRP A 757 25.81 -42.79 13.15
CA TRP A 757 24.88 -43.09 12.06
C TRP A 757 23.40 -42.99 12.49
N ARG A 758 23.07 -43.51 13.69
CA ARG A 758 21.70 -43.38 14.24
C ARG A 758 21.35 -41.91 14.49
N TYR A 759 22.27 -41.15 15.08
CA TYR A 759 22.11 -39.73 15.36
C TYR A 759 21.88 -38.90 14.09
N GLY A 760 22.74 -39.11 13.08
CA GLY A 760 22.67 -38.43 11.79
C GLY A 760 21.39 -38.74 11.03
N ILE A 761 20.94 -40.00 10.98
CA ILE A 761 19.68 -40.39 10.32
C ILE A 761 18.49 -39.64 10.93
N ILE A 762 18.38 -39.61 12.26
CA ILE A 762 17.23 -39.00 12.93
C ILE A 762 17.21 -37.50 12.71
N TYR A 763 18.30 -36.80 13.03
CA TYR A 763 18.33 -35.35 12.90
C TYR A 763 18.31 -34.89 11.45
N GLY A 764 18.99 -35.59 10.55
CA GLY A 764 18.93 -35.28 9.13
C GLY A 764 17.53 -35.49 8.54
N ALA A 765 16.81 -36.52 8.97
CA ALA A 765 15.41 -36.72 8.58
C ALA A 765 14.49 -35.62 9.15
N ILE A 766 14.66 -35.24 10.42
CA ILE A 766 13.92 -34.13 11.05
C ILE A 766 14.16 -32.82 10.29
N VAL A 767 15.43 -32.44 10.08
CA VAL A 767 15.77 -31.17 9.43
C VAL A 767 15.25 -31.13 8.00
N GLY A 768 15.39 -32.22 7.24
CA GLY A 768 14.83 -32.30 5.89
C GLY A 768 13.31 -32.21 5.88
N ALA A 769 12.63 -32.97 6.73
CA ALA A 769 11.18 -33.01 6.77
C ALA A 769 10.56 -31.67 7.22
N VAL A 770 11.11 -31.02 8.25
CA VAL A 770 10.62 -29.71 8.72
C VAL A 770 10.84 -28.62 7.65
N ASN A 771 12.00 -28.59 6.99
CA ASN A 771 12.24 -27.62 5.91
C ASN A 771 11.39 -27.88 4.67
N GLY A 772 11.17 -29.15 4.31
CA GLY A 772 10.26 -29.53 3.23
C GLY A 772 8.82 -29.11 3.53
N LEU A 773 8.36 -29.36 4.76
CA LEU A 773 7.05 -28.93 5.24
C LEU A 773 6.91 -27.40 5.23
N ALA A 774 7.92 -26.68 5.74
CA ALA A 774 7.95 -25.22 5.70
C ALA A 774 7.85 -24.69 4.27
N SER A 775 8.58 -25.31 3.33
CA SER A 775 8.51 -24.99 1.91
C SER A 775 7.12 -25.26 1.31
N ILE A 776 6.45 -26.35 1.70
CA ILE A 776 5.08 -26.64 1.29
C ILE A 776 4.12 -25.60 1.85
N LEU A 777 4.20 -25.26 3.14
CA LEU A 777 3.35 -24.25 3.76
C LEU A 777 3.52 -22.89 3.11
N VAL A 778 4.76 -22.45 2.89
CA VAL A 778 5.08 -21.23 2.17
C VAL A 778 4.58 -21.29 0.72
N GLY A 779 4.71 -22.44 0.05
CA GLY A 779 4.23 -22.63 -1.32
C GLY A 779 2.70 -22.58 -1.43
N ILE A 780 2.00 -23.23 -0.50
CA ILE A 780 0.53 -23.17 -0.37
C ILE A 780 0.11 -21.73 -0.16
N LEU A 781 0.75 -21.04 0.79
CA LEU A 781 0.44 -19.66 1.10
C LEU A 781 0.71 -18.77 -0.12
N ASN A 782 1.89 -18.81 -0.73
CA ASN A 782 2.20 -18.02 -1.93
C ASN A 782 1.28 -18.32 -3.13
N SER A 783 0.70 -19.52 -3.21
CA SER A 783 -0.20 -19.92 -4.30
C SER A 783 -1.67 -19.58 -4.05
N GLY A 784 -2.10 -19.61 -2.80
CA GLY A 784 -3.47 -19.31 -2.39
C GLY A 784 -3.66 -17.85 -1.97
N TRP A 785 -2.61 -17.21 -1.45
CA TRP A 785 -2.62 -15.86 -0.90
C TRP A 785 -2.14 -14.87 -1.96
N SER A 786 -3.06 -14.17 -2.61
CA SER A 786 -2.68 -13.03 -3.45
C SER A 786 -2.41 -11.81 -2.55
N SER A 787 -1.14 -11.44 -2.41
CA SER A 787 -0.76 -10.16 -1.82
C SER A 787 -0.81 -9.08 -2.90
N GLU A 788 -2.02 -8.72 -3.33
CA GLU A 788 -2.20 -7.62 -4.27
C GLU A 788 -2.33 -6.31 -3.48
N ARG A 789 -1.65 -5.26 -3.96
CA ARG A 789 -1.98 -3.89 -3.52
C ARG A 789 -3.47 -3.69 -3.78
N LEU A 790 -4.17 -2.96 -2.91
CA LEU A 790 -5.52 -2.54 -3.24
C LEU A 790 -5.41 -1.82 -4.58
N SER A 791 -6.16 -2.28 -5.58
CA SER A 791 -6.30 -1.53 -6.82
C SER A 791 -6.81 -0.13 -6.48
N ASP A 792 -6.43 0.86 -7.30
CA ASP A 792 -6.66 2.27 -6.96
C ASP A 792 -8.16 2.59 -6.74
N ASP A 793 -9.04 1.76 -7.28
CA ASP A 793 -10.49 1.71 -7.22
C ASP A 793 -11.04 1.40 -5.80
N GLN A 794 -10.48 0.40 -5.11
CA GLN A 794 -10.84 0.03 -3.76
C GLN A 794 -10.34 1.09 -2.78
N ARG A 795 -9.16 1.66 -3.03
CA ARG A 795 -8.62 2.78 -2.24
C ARG A 795 -9.44 4.04 -2.38
N GLN A 796 -9.95 4.33 -3.57
CA GLN A 796 -10.79 5.50 -3.81
C GLN A 796 -12.17 5.39 -3.14
N SER A 797 -12.69 4.17 -3.00
CA SER A 797 -13.90 3.91 -2.19
C SER A 797 -13.67 4.02 -0.67
N ILE A 798 -12.41 3.90 -0.22
CA ILE A 798 -12.03 3.96 1.19
C ILE A 798 -11.53 5.36 1.54
N THR A 799 -12.34 6.11 2.29
CA THR A 799 -12.04 7.50 2.68
C THR A 799 -10.96 7.65 3.77
N GLN A 800 -10.42 6.55 4.30
CA GLN A 800 -9.44 6.60 5.39
C GLN A 800 -8.00 6.63 4.85
N PRO A 801 -7.19 7.65 5.17
CA PRO A 801 -5.79 7.68 4.78
C PRO A 801 -4.98 6.60 5.51
N ASN A 802 -3.86 6.17 4.93
CA ASN A 802 -2.95 5.19 5.50
C ASN A 802 -3.56 3.78 5.70
N ILE A 803 -4.54 3.42 4.89
CA ILE A 803 -5.24 2.14 5.02
C ILE A 803 -4.33 0.98 4.64
N GLY A 804 -3.45 1.17 3.65
CA GLY A 804 -2.55 0.12 3.18
C GLY A 804 -1.63 -0.43 4.27
N ILE A 805 -1.02 0.45 5.06
CA ILE A 805 -0.16 0.06 6.19
C ILE A 805 -0.96 -0.53 7.35
N ARG A 806 -2.16 0.00 7.64
CA ARG A 806 -3.04 -0.56 8.68
C ARG A 806 -3.50 -1.97 8.32
N ASN A 807 -3.86 -2.20 7.06
CA ASN A 807 -4.23 -3.51 6.55
C ASN A 807 -3.02 -4.46 6.55
N SER A 808 -1.83 -3.98 6.20
CA SER A 808 -0.59 -4.78 6.26
C SER A 808 -0.38 -5.39 7.66
N ILE A 809 -0.57 -4.61 8.73
CA ILE A 809 -0.47 -5.14 10.11
C ILE A 809 -1.55 -6.20 10.37
N LYS A 810 -2.80 -5.90 10.03
CA LYS A 810 -3.93 -6.81 10.28
C LYS A 810 -3.74 -8.13 9.55
N HIS A 811 -3.36 -8.08 8.28
CA HIS A 811 -3.10 -9.25 7.46
C HIS A 811 -1.88 -10.04 7.95
N GLY A 812 -0.80 -9.36 8.34
CA GLY A 812 0.34 -10.01 9.00
C GLY A 812 -0.07 -10.74 10.27
N LEU A 813 -0.91 -10.13 11.13
CA LEU A 813 -1.39 -10.77 12.37
C LEU A 813 -2.35 -11.94 12.09
N LEU A 814 -3.22 -11.83 11.07
CA LEU A 814 -4.09 -12.92 10.65
C LEU A 814 -3.28 -14.10 10.10
N ALA A 815 -2.25 -13.83 9.29
CA ALA A 815 -1.32 -14.85 8.80
C ALA A 815 -0.58 -15.53 9.96
N ALA A 816 -0.09 -14.74 10.93
CA ALA A 816 0.58 -15.27 12.11
C ALA A 816 -0.34 -16.15 12.97
N GLY A 817 -1.56 -15.69 13.25
CA GLY A 817 -2.52 -16.40 14.10
C GLY A 817 -3.09 -17.67 13.45
N SER A 818 -3.18 -17.73 12.12
CA SER A 818 -3.66 -18.90 11.40
C SER A 818 -2.54 -19.90 11.08
N MET A 819 -1.43 -19.43 10.51
CA MET A 819 -0.36 -20.30 10.00
C MET A 819 0.67 -20.66 11.07
N GLY A 820 0.84 -19.84 12.12
CA GLY A 820 1.71 -20.14 13.25
C GLY A 820 1.34 -21.48 13.90
N PRO A 821 0.12 -21.64 14.44
CA PRO A 821 -0.31 -22.91 15.05
C PRO A 821 -0.30 -24.09 14.08
N VAL A 822 -0.66 -23.89 12.81
CA VAL A 822 -0.65 -24.96 11.79
C VAL A 822 0.78 -25.44 11.53
N GLY A 823 1.72 -24.52 11.30
CA GLY A 823 3.15 -24.84 11.14
C GLY A 823 3.73 -25.48 12.41
N GLY A 824 3.32 -24.98 13.57
CA GLY A 824 3.68 -25.53 14.89
C GLY A 824 3.25 -26.98 15.07
N ILE A 825 1.97 -27.28 14.84
CA ILE A 825 1.42 -28.64 14.95
C ILE A 825 2.11 -29.58 13.96
N LEU A 826 2.19 -29.20 12.69
CA LEU A 826 2.78 -30.05 11.66
C LEU A 826 4.28 -30.30 11.90
N GLY A 827 5.03 -29.26 12.25
CA GLY A 827 6.46 -29.37 12.59
C GLY A 827 6.70 -30.18 13.87
N GLY A 828 5.91 -29.93 14.92
CA GLY A 828 6.02 -30.65 16.19
C GLY A 828 5.61 -32.12 16.12
N VAL A 829 4.55 -32.45 15.38
CA VAL A 829 4.16 -33.83 15.09
C VAL A 829 5.24 -34.53 14.27
N CYS A 830 5.81 -33.84 13.27
CA CYS A 830 6.93 -34.36 12.48
C CYS A 830 8.13 -34.71 13.39
N CYS A 831 8.59 -33.77 14.21
CA CYS A 831 9.67 -34.03 15.17
C CYS A 831 9.33 -35.17 16.13
N GLY A 832 8.15 -35.12 16.75
CA GLY A 832 7.69 -36.13 17.71
C GLY A 832 7.62 -37.53 17.12
N LEU A 833 7.20 -37.67 15.86
CA LEU A 833 7.16 -38.94 15.13
C LEU A 833 8.57 -39.52 14.97
N PHE A 834 9.56 -38.72 14.54
CA PHE A 834 10.93 -39.20 14.39
C PHE A 834 11.56 -39.58 15.73
N PHE A 835 11.31 -38.82 16.80
CA PHE A 835 11.78 -39.18 18.14
C PHE A 835 11.12 -40.44 18.69
N TRP A 836 9.83 -40.64 18.40
CA TRP A 836 9.11 -41.86 18.75
C TRP A 836 9.68 -43.09 18.01
N LEU A 837 9.88 -42.98 16.70
CA LEU A 837 10.51 -44.03 15.88
C LEU A 837 11.94 -44.36 16.34
N ALA A 838 12.65 -43.36 16.84
CA ALA A 838 14.00 -43.50 17.40
C ALA A 838 14.04 -44.12 18.82
N GLY A 839 12.89 -44.41 19.43
CA GLY A 839 12.81 -44.96 20.78
C GLY A 839 13.24 -43.97 21.87
N VAL A 840 13.12 -42.67 21.64
CA VAL A 840 13.47 -41.64 22.64
C VAL A 840 12.40 -41.60 23.74
N PRO A 841 12.75 -41.80 25.03
CA PRO A 841 11.76 -41.88 26.11
C PRO A 841 10.88 -40.63 26.24
N GLY A 842 11.47 -39.45 26.05
CA GLY A 842 10.80 -38.15 26.20
C GLY A 842 10.05 -37.63 24.97
N TRP A 843 9.79 -38.47 23.94
CA TRP A 843 9.22 -38.02 22.66
C TRP A 843 7.91 -37.22 22.78
N ARG A 844 7.09 -37.47 23.81
CA ARG A 844 5.83 -36.73 24.06
C ARG A 844 6.10 -35.28 24.49
N THR A 845 7.04 -35.10 25.42
CA THR A 845 7.46 -33.77 25.88
C THR A 845 8.13 -33.00 24.75
N LEU A 846 8.97 -33.68 23.96
CA LEU A 846 9.57 -33.11 22.76
C LEU A 846 8.49 -32.65 21.76
N LEU A 847 7.51 -33.50 21.45
CA LEU A 847 6.40 -33.16 20.56
C LEU A 847 5.70 -31.87 21.00
N LEU A 848 5.25 -31.80 22.25
CA LEU A 848 4.55 -30.60 22.77
C LEU A 848 5.45 -29.36 22.76
N GLY A 849 6.72 -29.54 23.12
CA GLY A 849 7.69 -28.46 23.12
C GLY A 849 7.98 -27.90 21.73
N PHE A 850 8.14 -28.77 20.72
CA PHE A 850 8.29 -28.35 19.33
C PHE A 850 7.04 -27.70 18.77
N ILE A 851 5.83 -28.15 19.16
CA ILE A 851 4.59 -27.48 18.76
C ILE A 851 4.62 -26.02 19.22
N LEU A 852 4.98 -25.78 20.48
CA LEU A 852 5.04 -24.42 21.04
C LEU A 852 6.12 -23.57 20.35
N VAL A 853 7.33 -24.11 20.21
CA VAL A 853 8.47 -23.40 19.60
C VAL A 853 8.17 -23.07 18.14
N TYR A 854 7.77 -24.05 17.33
CA TYR A 854 7.46 -23.81 15.92
C TYR A 854 6.22 -22.93 15.74
N SER A 855 5.24 -22.95 16.66
CA SER A 855 4.10 -22.02 16.58
C SER A 855 4.54 -20.56 16.64
N VAL A 856 5.48 -20.25 17.55
CA VAL A 856 6.03 -18.90 17.71
C VAL A 856 6.89 -18.52 16.50
N LEU A 857 7.76 -19.44 16.06
CA LEU A 857 8.65 -19.22 14.92
C LEU A 857 7.85 -18.98 13.63
N PHE A 858 7.02 -19.93 13.22
CA PHE A 858 6.19 -19.76 12.02
C PHE A 858 5.29 -18.53 12.14
N GLY A 859 4.67 -18.29 13.29
CA GLY A 859 3.85 -17.09 13.52
C GLY A 859 4.61 -15.79 13.24
N PHE A 860 5.81 -15.65 13.79
CA PHE A 860 6.64 -14.46 13.57
C PHE A 860 7.14 -14.35 12.11
N ARG A 861 7.56 -15.46 11.49
CA ARG A 861 8.02 -15.46 10.09
C ARG A 861 6.90 -15.08 9.12
N PHE A 862 5.70 -15.65 9.29
CA PHE A 862 4.52 -15.28 8.50
C PHE A 862 4.08 -13.84 8.77
N TRP A 863 4.18 -13.35 10.01
CA TRP A 863 3.92 -11.94 10.30
C TRP A 863 4.85 -11.01 9.50
N ILE A 864 6.17 -11.25 9.53
CA ILE A 864 7.14 -10.46 8.75
C ILE A 864 6.84 -10.54 7.25
N ALA A 865 6.63 -11.75 6.73
CA ALA A 865 6.48 -11.99 5.30
C ALA A 865 5.20 -11.37 4.70
N TYR A 866 4.10 -11.28 5.47
CA TYR A 866 2.77 -10.89 4.96
C TYR A 866 2.24 -9.57 5.54
N GLY A 867 3.14 -8.68 5.97
CA GLY A 867 2.81 -7.27 6.22
C GLY A 867 3.54 -6.61 7.40
N GLY A 868 4.11 -7.40 8.31
CA GLY A 868 4.92 -6.91 9.42
C GLY A 868 6.17 -6.16 8.94
N ARG A 869 6.82 -6.63 7.88
CA ARG A 869 7.96 -5.94 7.24
C ARG A 869 7.56 -4.54 6.75
N ALA A 870 6.50 -4.45 5.95
CA ALA A 870 6.05 -3.17 5.38
C ALA A 870 5.69 -2.17 6.50
N PHE A 871 5.07 -2.64 7.58
CA PHE A 871 4.78 -1.84 8.75
C PHE A 871 6.04 -1.28 9.44
N ILE A 872 7.03 -2.14 9.73
CA ILE A 872 8.30 -1.73 10.36
C ILE A 872 9.05 -0.74 9.47
N GLU A 873 9.17 -1.05 8.17
CA GLU A 873 9.84 -0.20 7.19
C GLU A 873 9.17 1.19 7.10
N HIS A 874 7.84 1.27 7.14
CA HIS A 874 7.10 2.54 7.08
C HIS A 874 7.24 3.38 8.35
N ILE A 875 7.17 2.75 9.53
CA ILE A 875 7.37 3.45 10.81
C ILE A 875 8.77 4.06 10.87
N ILE A 876 9.80 3.28 10.54
CA ILE A 876 11.18 3.76 10.59
C ILE A 876 11.39 4.87 9.55
N LEU A 877 10.78 4.76 8.36
CA LEU A 877 10.86 5.77 7.31
C LEU A 877 10.26 7.10 7.78
N ARG A 878 9.04 7.07 8.33
CA ARG A 878 8.39 8.26 8.90
C ARG A 878 9.17 8.85 10.05
N TRP A 879 9.80 8.02 10.89
CA TRP A 879 10.64 8.50 11.97
C TRP A 879 11.84 9.32 11.45
N TYR A 880 12.52 8.83 10.41
CA TYR A 880 13.62 9.56 9.78
C TYR A 880 13.16 10.85 9.09
N LEU A 881 12.07 10.81 8.32
CA LEU A 881 11.49 12.00 7.68
C LEU A 881 11.06 13.07 8.70
N ARG A 882 10.49 12.63 9.83
CA ARG A 882 10.15 13.52 10.95
C ARG A 882 11.39 14.11 11.62
N ARG A 883 12.46 13.32 11.78
CA ARG A 883 13.73 13.79 12.37
C ARG A 883 14.41 14.85 11.50
N THR A 884 14.24 14.78 10.18
CA THR A 884 14.69 15.83 9.26
C THR A 884 13.77 17.06 9.22
N GLY A 885 12.64 17.04 9.93
CA GLY A 885 11.69 18.15 10.02
C GLY A 885 10.87 18.38 8.74
N VAL A 886 10.83 17.42 7.82
CA VAL A 886 10.14 17.56 6.52
C VAL A 886 8.68 17.09 6.55
N ILE A 887 8.28 16.33 7.57
CA ILE A 887 6.89 15.94 7.81
C ILE A 887 6.46 16.11 9.29
N PRO A 888 5.18 16.36 9.57
CA PRO A 888 4.64 16.44 10.93
C PRO A 888 4.52 15.09 11.65
N LYS A 889 4.40 15.15 12.99
CA LYS A 889 4.14 13.96 13.86
C LYS A 889 2.82 13.25 13.49
N LYS A 890 1.75 14.03 13.31
CA LYS A 890 0.40 13.57 12.95
C LYS A 890 0.10 13.92 11.50
N TYR A 891 0.74 13.22 10.57
CA TYR A 891 0.73 13.63 9.16
C TYR A 891 -0.67 13.64 8.53
N THR A 892 -1.52 12.65 8.85
CA THR A 892 -2.91 12.63 8.37
C THR A 892 -3.74 13.81 8.87
N LEU A 893 -3.51 14.26 10.11
CA LEU A 893 -4.21 15.42 10.68
C LEU A 893 -3.80 16.71 9.95
N PHE A 894 -2.51 16.85 9.67
CA PHE A 894 -2.00 17.97 8.88
C PHE A 894 -2.55 17.99 7.45
N LEU A 895 -2.57 16.85 6.76
CA LEU A 895 -3.08 16.78 5.38
C LEU A 895 -4.58 17.07 5.31
N ASN A 896 -5.37 16.59 6.27
CA ASN A 896 -6.78 16.96 6.40
C ASN A 896 -6.95 18.46 6.67
N TYR A 897 -6.15 19.03 7.58
CA TYR A 897 -6.15 20.47 7.82
C TYR A 897 -5.84 21.25 6.53
N ALA A 898 -4.80 20.88 5.79
CA ALA A 898 -4.48 21.54 4.51
C ALA A 898 -5.60 21.37 3.46
N ALA A 899 -6.32 20.26 3.49
CA ALA A 899 -7.49 20.05 2.64
C ALA A 899 -8.69 20.93 3.05
N GLU A 900 -8.96 21.07 4.35
CA GLU A 900 -9.97 21.99 4.89
C GLU A 900 -9.65 23.46 4.58
N ARG A 901 -8.36 23.80 4.40
CA ARG A 901 -7.92 25.14 3.96
C ARG A 901 -7.98 25.35 2.46
N ALA A 902 -8.48 24.38 1.68
CA ALA A 902 -8.49 24.39 0.21
C ALA A 902 -7.09 24.52 -0.45
N LEU A 903 -6.01 24.26 0.30
CA LEU A 903 -4.65 24.14 -0.25
C LEU A 903 -4.44 22.76 -0.89
N LEU A 904 -5.02 21.74 -0.25
CA LEU A 904 -5.14 20.39 -0.79
C LEU A 904 -6.61 20.06 -1.03
N ARG A 905 -6.84 18.94 -1.72
CA ARG A 905 -8.13 18.32 -1.94
C ARG A 905 -8.00 16.83 -1.63
N LYS A 906 -9.03 16.27 -0.99
CA LYS A 906 -9.07 14.85 -0.67
C LYS A 906 -9.66 14.06 -1.84
N VAL A 907 -8.96 13.00 -2.26
CA VAL A 907 -9.39 12.10 -3.34
C VAL A 907 -9.34 10.68 -2.79
N GLY A 908 -10.49 10.14 -2.35
CA GLY A 908 -10.55 8.87 -1.65
C GLY A 908 -9.73 8.87 -0.34
N GLY A 909 -8.74 7.97 -0.24
CA GLY A 909 -7.76 7.92 0.85
C GLY A 909 -6.52 8.81 0.65
N GLY A 910 -6.37 9.47 -0.52
CA GLY A 910 -5.23 10.30 -0.89
C GLY A 910 -5.53 11.81 -0.92
N TYR A 911 -4.51 12.58 -1.29
CA TYR A 911 -4.54 14.05 -1.33
C TYR A 911 -3.95 14.57 -2.65
N MET A 912 -4.49 15.65 -3.18
CA MET A 912 -4.04 16.36 -4.38
C MET A 912 -3.93 17.85 -4.06
N PHE A 913 -3.05 18.61 -4.70
CA PHE A 913 -3.11 20.07 -4.60
C PHE A 913 -4.37 20.60 -5.27
N SER A 914 -5.03 21.60 -4.69
CA SER A 914 -6.28 22.12 -5.25
C SER A 914 -6.10 22.71 -6.65
N HIS A 915 -4.89 23.20 -6.97
CA HIS A 915 -4.53 23.65 -8.31
C HIS A 915 -3.04 23.42 -8.59
N ARG A 916 -2.68 23.18 -9.87
CA ARG A 916 -1.29 22.93 -10.27
C ARG A 916 -0.37 24.14 -10.06
N LEU A 917 -0.89 25.36 -10.23
CA LEU A 917 -0.10 26.58 -9.93
C LEU A 917 0.27 26.68 -8.44
N LEU A 918 -0.57 26.17 -7.52
CA LEU A 918 -0.23 26.12 -6.10
C LEU A 918 0.87 25.08 -5.83
N LEU A 919 0.79 23.91 -6.49
CA LEU A 919 1.85 22.90 -6.43
C LEU A 919 3.18 23.49 -6.93
N GLU A 920 3.17 24.16 -8.09
CA GLU A 920 4.36 24.81 -8.66
C GLU A 920 4.91 25.92 -7.74
N TYR A 921 4.04 26.75 -7.15
CA TYR A 921 4.41 27.77 -6.16
C TYR A 921 5.12 27.16 -4.94
N PHE A 922 4.51 26.15 -4.31
CA PHE A 922 5.10 25.49 -3.14
C PHE A 922 6.40 24.76 -3.47
N ALA A 923 6.51 24.14 -4.65
CA ALA A 923 7.73 23.49 -5.10
C ALA A 923 8.88 24.50 -5.24
N ARG A 924 8.64 25.69 -5.82
CA ARG A 924 9.66 26.73 -6.01
C ARG A 924 10.15 27.37 -4.72
N LEU A 925 9.28 27.54 -3.72
CA LEU A 925 9.68 28.02 -2.38
C LEU A 925 10.79 27.15 -1.78
N SER A 926 10.79 25.85 -2.07
CA SER A 926 11.82 24.94 -1.57
C SER A 926 13.18 25.13 -2.25
N ASP A 927 13.21 25.51 -3.52
CA ASP A 927 14.44 25.71 -4.29
C ASP A 927 15.16 27.00 -3.87
N HIS A 928 14.42 28.08 -3.60
CA HIS A 928 14.98 29.33 -3.08
C HIS A 928 15.58 29.17 -1.67
N THR A 929 14.96 28.34 -0.83
CA THR A 929 15.48 28.02 0.51
C THR A 929 16.79 27.21 0.43
N HIS A 930 16.98 26.44 -0.64
CA HIS A 930 18.20 25.67 -0.89
C HIS A 930 19.34 26.54 -1.44
N GLN A 931 19.07 27.50 -2.32
CA GLN A 931 20.09 28.40 -2.87
C GLN A 931 20.67 29.35 -1.81
N SER A 932 19.85 29.87 -0.89
CA SER A 932 20.31 30.74 0.20
C SER A 932 21.19 30.00 1.22
N THR A 933 20.95 28.70 1.46
CA THR A 933 21.77 27.89 2.39
C THR A 933 23.05 27.32 1.77
N THR A 934 23.18 27.28 0.44
CA THR A 934 24.43 26.91 -0.24
C THR A 934 25.34 28.10 -0.56
N GLY A 935 24.82 29.34 -0.54
CA GLY A 935 25.62 30.56 -0.68
C GLY A 935 26.38 30.98 0.58
N GLU A 936 26.10 30.35 1.73
CA GLU A 936 26.74 30.62 3.03
C GLU A 936 27.66 29.48 3.52
N LYS A 937 28.14 28.60 2.63
CA LYS A 937 29.13 27.57 2.99
C LYS A 937 30.46 27.72 2.30
#